data_AF-A0A0K9HA33-F1
#
_entry.id   AF-A0A0K9HA33-F1
#
_cell.length_a   1.000
_cell.length_b   1.000
_cell.length_c   1.000
_cell.angle_alpha   90.00
_cell.angle_beta   90.00
_cell.angle_gamma   90.00
#
_symmetry.space_group_name_H-M   'P 1'
#
loop_
_entity.id
_entity.type
_entity.pdbx_description
1 polymer ?
#
loop_
_entity_poly.entity_id
_entity_poly.type
_entity_poly.pdbx_seq_one_letter_code
_entity_poly.pdbx_strand_id
1 'polypeptide(L)'
;MRKDENKENVQDNVKDEQLEQFRVDHKGKKMTTNQGLRVSDDEHSLKAGNRGPTLMEDFQFREKMTHFDHERIPERVVHARGFGAHGYFQVYEPMAEYTKAKFLQDPSVKTPVFVRFSTVAGSRGSADSVRDVRGFATKFYTEEGNYDLVGNNIPVFFIQDAMKFPDLVHSFKPEPHNEMPQASTAHDTFWDFVANNTESAHMIMWAMSDRAIPRSYRMMEGFGVHTFRFVNEQGKARFVKFHWKPVLGVHSFVWDEAQKLAGRDPDFHRRDLWEAIEMGDYPEFELGVQMIEEEEEFNFDFDILDPTKLWPEEIVPVKIIGKMTLDRNQDNVFAETEQAAFHPGHVVPGIDFSNDPLLQGRLFSYTDTQLIRLGGPNFHQIPINRSVAPVHNNQRDGYHQMNIDKGQVSYHKNSLQGNDPHPATEAEGGYVHYQEKVEGRKARQRSDSFKDHYSQAKLFWNSMTDIEKEHIIEAFHFEVGKVKSKEVRQQVVEVFAHVDEELAAAIAAGVGAEVPTGVSASKVTLSSPALSQELNKKKSATTRKIAVLAADGYEDATVTPVIETLKESGVHAEIVSGHVGMITSTDGQQQEAVHSFLTSDPVVFDAIYVAGGQASVEQMKKNQKAAEFIKDAFKHFKTIGAAAEGGELLVAAGIQAGSDPGVVTVHDAKEVKDFSESFIAALAEHRHWSRQL
;
A
#
# COMPACT_ATOMS: atom_id res chain seq x y z
N MET A 1 19.46 -38.07 1.99
CA MET A 1 20.48 -37.75 0.96
C MET A 1 19.78 -37.27 -0.29
N ARG A 2 19.64 -35.95 -0.43
CA ARG A 2 19.57 -35.21 -1.69
C ARG A 2 20.20 -33.86 -1.41
N LYS A 3 21.52 -33.90 -1.23
CA LYS A 3 22.40 -32.80 -1.62
C LYS A 3 22.82 -33.19 -3.02
N ASP A 4 22.50 -32.36 -4.00
CA ASP A 4 23.47 -31.94 -5.01
C ASP A 4 22.87 -30.84 -5.88
N GLU A 5 23.65 -29.77 -5.97
CA GLU A 5 23.82 -28.90 -7.14
C GLU A 5 22.64 -28.01 -7.58
N ASN A 6 22.37 -26.98 -6.79
CA ASN A 6 22.15 -25.64 -7.34
C ASN A 6 23.17 -24.70 -6.69
N LYS A 7 24.23 -24.35 -7.42
CA LYS A 7 24.91 -23.07 -7.17
C LYS A 7 23.96 -21.98 -7.69
N GLU A 8 22.88 -21.73 -6.95
CA GLU A 8 22.14 -20.48 -7.10
C GLU A 8 23.11 -19.34 -6.79
N ASN A 9 23.09 -18.32 -7.63
CA ASN A 9 23.99 -17.17 -7.52
C ASN A 9 23.91 -16.62 -6.09
N VAL A 10 25.06 -16.49 -5.42
CA VAL A 10 25.19 -15.95 -4.05
C VAL A 10 24.59 -14.53 -3.91
N GLN A 11 24.23 -13.87 -5.02
CA GLN A 11 23.58 -12.56 -5.03
C GLN A 11 22.04 -12.61 -4.94
N ASP A 12 21.38 -13.73 -5.23
CA ASP A 12 19.91 -13.78 -5.32
C ASP A 12 19.22 -13.68 -3.95
N ASN A 13 19.98 -13.82 -2.86
CA ASN A 13 19.46 -13.96 -1.50
C ASN A 13 20.10 -12.99 -0.48
N VAL A 14 21.26 -12.37 -0.73
CA VAL A 14 22.19 -11.80 0.29
C VAL A 14 21.59 -11.12 1.54
N LYS A 15 20.47 -10.39 1.43
CA LYS A 15 19.80 -9.82 2.61
C LYS A 15 19.27 -10.89 3.55
N ASP A 16 18.71 -11.95 3.02
CA ASP A 16 18.19 -13.08 3.76
C ASP A 16 19.29 -13.89 4.46
N GLU A 17 20.38 -14.19 3.75
CA GLU A 17 21.59 -14.77 4.32
C GLU A 17 22.13 -13.94 5.50
N GLN A 18 22.06 -12.61 5.40
CA GLN A 18 22.39 -11.72 6.52
C GLN A 18 21.40 -11.87 7.69
N LEU A 19 20.11 -12.05 7.43
CA LEU A 19 19.08 -12.24 8.47
C LEU A 19 19.16 -13.60 9.15
N GLU A 20 19.66 -14.63 8.46
CA GLU A 20 19.83 -15.98 9.02
C GLU A 20 20.66 -15.99 10.31
N GLN A 21 21.62 -15.05 10.45
CA GLN A 21 22.43 -14.88 11.65
C GLN A 21 21.61 -14.54 12.92
N PHE A 22 20.37 -14.08 12.74
CA PHE A 22 19.48 -13.63 13.81
C PHE A 22 18.25 -14.53 13.96
N ARG A 23 18.05 -15.51 13.08
CA ARG A 23 16.93 -16.45 13.18
C ARG A 23 17.16 -17.46 14.29
N VAL A 24 16.09 -17.80 15.00
CA VAL A 24 16.12 -18.77 16.08
C VAL A 24 14.98 -19.77 15.91
N ASP A 25 15.32 -21.06 15.72
CA ASP A 25 14.37 -22.17 15.76
C ASP A 25 14.36 -22.83 17.15
N HIS A 26 13.21 -22.74 17.82
CA HIS A 26 12.99 -23.28 19.14
C HIS A 26 12.58 -24.77 19.15
N LYS A 27 12.33 -25.38 17.99
CA LYS A 27 11.85 -26.78 17.89
C LYS A 27 12.85 -27.75 18.52
N GLY A 28 12.37 -28.58 19.45
CA GLY A 28 13.16 -29.59 20.15
C GLY A 28 14.17 -29.03 21.17
N LYS A 29 14.14 -27.73 21.47
CA LYS A 29 15.00 -27.09 22.49
C LYS A 29 14.34 -27.12 23.87
N LYS A 30 15.13 -26.96 24.94
CA LYS A 30 14.62 -26.78 26.30
C LYS A 30 14.38 -25.29 26.56
N MET A 31 13.27 -24.96 27.23
CA MET A 31 12.98 -23.58 27.63
C MET A 31 14.06 -23.04 28.57
N THR A 32 14.44 -21.79 28.37
CA THR A 32 15.38 -21.07 29.21
C THR A 32 14.87 -19.67 29.52
N THR A 33 15.40 -19.05 30.58
CA THR A 33 15.38 -17.60 30.75
C THR A 33 16.21 -16.93 29.65
N ASN A 34 16.11 -15.60 29.52
CA ASN A 34 16.92 -14.81 28.60
C ASN A 34 18.43 -14.84 28.94
N GLN A 35 18.78 -15.23 30.18
CA GLN A 35 20.16 -15.49 30.61
C GLN A 35 20.63 -16.93 30.32
N GLY A 36 19.83 -17.75 29.62
CA GLY A 36 20.17 -19.12 29.26
C GLY A 36 19.99 -20.15 30.38
N LEU A 37 19.37 -19.79 31.51
CA LEU A 37 19.09 -20.74 32.60
C LEU A 37 17.88 -21.60 32.25
N ARG A 38 18.02 -22.92 32.34
CA ARG A 38 16.90 -23.85 32.06
C ARG A 38 15.76 -23.66 33.05
N VAL A 39 14.55 -23.60 32.52
CA VAL A 39 13.30 -23.49 33.27
C VAL A 39 12.75 -24.88 33.57
N SER A 40 12.38 -25.13 34.83
CA SER A 40 11.78 -26.41 35.26
C SER A 40 10.24 -26.41 35.25
N ASP A 41 9.61 -25.26 35.48
CA ASP A 41 8.15 -25.05 35.51
C ASP A 41 7.86 -23.63 34.99
N ASP A 42 6.94 -23.48 34.05
CA ASP A 42 6.51 -22.19 33.46
C ASP A 42 5.00 -21.93 33.62
N GLU A 43 4.33 -22.75 34.45
CA GLU A 43 2.90 -22.65 34.74
C GLU A 43 2.65 -21.97 36.10
N HIS A 44 3.60 -22.05 37.03
CA HIS A 44 3.44 -21.59 38.39
C HIS A 44 4.52 -20.60 38.83
N SER A 45 4.10 -19.52 39.50
CA SER A 45 5.02 -18.68 40.26
C SER A 45 5.51 -19.40 41.53
N LEU A 46 6.73 -19.10 41.95
CA LEU A 46 7.27 -19.50 43.24
C LEU A 46 6.48 -18.84 44.38
N LYS A 47 6.00 -19.66 45.32
CA LYS A 47 5.15 -19.24 46.45
C LYS A 47 5.64 -19.84 47.78
N ALA A 48 5.27 -19.21 48.89
CA ALA A 48 5.41 -19.81 50.22
C ALA A 48 4.41 -20.96 50.45
N GLY A 49 4.66 -22.11 49.84
CA GLY A 49 3.75 -23.26 49.78
C GLY A 49 2.68 -23.12 48.68
N ASN A 50 2.00 -24.21 48.35
CA ASN A 50 1.13 -24.29 47.16
C ASN A 50 0.00 -23.24 47.13
N ARG A 51 -0.43 -22.74 48.29
CA ARG A 51 -1.50 -21.74 48.46
C ARG A 51 -1.02 -20.47 49.18
N GLY A 52 0.29 -20.25 49.27
CA GLY A 52 0.88 -19.06 49.87
C GLY A 52 1.06 -17.91 48.89
N PRO A 53 1.58 -16.75 49.36
CA PRO A 53 1.89 -15.61 48.50
C PRO A 53 3.07 -15.90 47.56
N THR A 54 3.09 -15.24 46.39
CA THR A 54 4.22 -15.21 45.46
C THR A 54 5.43 -14.53 46.09
N LEU A 55 6.63 -15.05 45.82
CA LEU A 55 7.88 -14.57 46.40
C LEU A 55 8.66 -13.68 45.43
N MET A 56 9.23 -12.58 45.92
CA MET A 56 10.02 -11.64 45.10
C MET A 56 11.31 -12.24 44.54
N GLU A 57 11.81 -13.32 45.16
CA GLU A 57 12.99 -14.05 44.68
C GLU A 57 12.73 -14.85 43.38
N ASP A 58 11.47 -14.94 42.93
CA ASP A 58 11.11 -15.54 41.64
C ASP A 58 11.60 -14.69 40.46
N PHE A 59 12.85 -14.92 40.06
CA PHE A 59 13.47 -14.19 38.96
C PHE A 59 12.92 -14.61 37.60
N GLN A 60 12.44 -15.84 37.44
CA GLN A 60 11.88 -16.30 36.17
C GLN A 60 10.56 -15.56 35.90
N PHE A 61 9.66 -15.52 36.88
CA PHE A 61 8.42 -14.74 36.78
C PHE A 61 8.71 -13.27 36.47
N ARG A 62 9.61 -12.65 37.23
CA ARG A 62 9.95 -11.24 37.04
C ARG A 62 10.56 -10.96 35.67
N GLU A 63 11.48 -11.79 35.20
CA GLU A 63 12.11 -11.61 33.88
C GLU A 63 11.08 -11.73 32.75
N LYS A 64 10.25 -12.77 32.77
CA LYS A 64 9.18 -12.99 31.78
C LYS A 64 8.17 -11.83 31.76
N MET A 65 7.71 -11.40 32.93
CA MET A 65 6.77 -10.29 33.06
C MET A 65 7.41 -8.96 32.62
N THR A 66 8.66 -8.71 33.01
CA THR A 66 9.37 -7.48 32.62
C THR A 66 9.52 -7.38 31.11
N HIS A 67 9.83 -8.48 30.41
CA HIS A 67 9.88 -8.46 28.95
C HIS A 67 8.51 -8.17 28.34
N PHE A 68 7.46 -8.84 28.82
CA PHE A 68 6.08 -8.62 28.37
C PHE A 68 5.64 -7.16 28.53
N ASP A 69 5.89 -6.56 29.70
CA ASP A 69 5.51 -5.18 30.02
C ASP A 69 6.18 -4.14 29.11
N HIS A 70 7.29 -4.50 28.45
CA HIS A 70 8.08 -3.61 27.58
C HIS A 70 8.09 -4.06 26.11
N GLU A 71 7.15 -4.90 25.68
CA GLU A 71 7.08 -5.34 24.28
C GLU A 71 6.71 -4.22 23.29
N ARG A 72 5.99 -3.18 23.74
CA ARG A 72 5.48 -2.14 22.85
C ARG A 72 6.50 -1.01 22.70
N ILE A 73 6.80 -0.67 21.46
CA ILE A 73 7.51 0.56 21.08
C ILE A 73 6.51 1.57 20.50
N PRO A 74 6.86 2.87 20.46
CA PRO A 74 6.04 3.87 19.77
C PRO A 74 5.75 3.45 18.33
N GLU A 75 4.50 3.61 17.89
CA GLU A 75 4.20 3.46 16.45
C GLU A 75 4.81 4.63 15.66
N ARG A 76 4.80 4.52 14.33
CA ARG A 76 5.14 5.66 13.46
C ARG A 76 4.09 6.77 13.63
N VAL A 77 4.51 8.03 13.66
CA VAL A 77 3.61 9.20 13.83
C VAL A 77 2.51 9.23 12.75
N VAL A 78 2.91 8.92 11.52
CA VAL A 78 2.05 8.68 10.35
C VAL A 78 2.42 7.34 9.74
N HIS A 79 1.53 6.74 8.96
CA HIS A 79 1.76 5.42 8.36
C HIS A 79 1.99 4.30 9.40
N ALA A 80 1.35 4.42 10.57
CA ALA A 80 1.44 3.45 11.65
C ALA A 80 0.90 2.08 11.22
N ARG A 81 -0.28 2.06 10.59
CA ARG A 81 -0.87 0.84 10.01
C ARG A 81 -0.19 0.50 8.68
N GLY A 82 0.48 -0.64 8.64
CA GLY A 82 1.14 -1.12 7.42
C GLY A 82 1.58 -2.57 7.53
N PHE A 83 2.01 -3.10 6.39
CA PHE A 83 2.52 -4.46 6.25
C PHE A 83 3.66 -4.50 5.24
N GLY A 84 4.63 -5.38 5.47
CA GLY A 84 5.83 -5.48 4.64
C GLY A 84 6.00 -6.84 4.02
N ALA A 85 6.88 -6.92 3.03
CA ALA A 85 7.29 -8.15 2.37
C ALA A 85 8.70 -7.99 1.79
N HIS A 86 9.41 -9.10 1.66
CA HIS A 86 10.71 -9.18 0.99
C HIS A 86 10.53 -9.45 -0.50
N GLY A 87 11.56 -9.16 -1.26
CA GLY A 87 11.62 -9.46 -2.69
C GLY A 87 12.95 -9.06 -3.29
N TYR A 88 12.95 -8.85 -4.60
CA TYR A 88 14.10 -8.32 -5.33
C TYR A 88 13.67 -7.37 -6.45
N PHE A 89 14.60 -6.54 -6.89
CA PHE A 89 14.50 -5.65 -8.04
C PHE A 89 15.57 -5.99 -9.08
N GLN A 90 15.21 -5.96 -10.36
CA GLN A 90 16.15 -6.05 -11.49
C GLN A 90 15.89 -4.92 -12.47
N VAL A 91 16.96 -4.25 -12.88
CA VAL A 91 16.92 -3.30 -13.99
C VAL A 91 16.81 -4.08 -15.32
N TYR A 92 16.10 -3.55 -16.31
CA TYR A 92 15.98 -4.20 -17.61
C TYR A 92 17.19 -3.94 -18.51
N GLU A 93 17.70 -2.71 -18.49
CA GLU A 93 18.85 -2.28 -19.28
C GLU A 93 19.73 -1.34 -18.43
N PRO A 94 21.06 -1.31 -18.66
CA PRO A 94 21.95 -0.38 -17.98
C PRO A 94 21.49 1.08 -18.14
N MET A 95 21.36 1.81 -17.04
CA MET A 95 20.93 3.22 -17.01
C MET A 95 22.11 4.22 -16.96
N ALA A 96 23.31 3.78 -17.36
CA ALA A 96 24.57 4.54 -17.30
C ALA A 96 24.52 5.92 -17.97
N GLU A 97 23.69 6.09 -19.00
CA GLU A 97 23.47 7.40 -19.65
C GLU A 97 22.92 8.45 -18.67
N TYR A 98 22.10 8.01 -17.72
CA TYR A 98 21.30 8.88 -16.85
C TYR A 98 21.86 8.91 -15.43
N THR A 99 22.31 7.78 -14.90
CA THR A 99 22.73 7.66 -13.50
C THR A 99 23.91 6.69 -13.34
N LYS A 100 24.80 6.98 -12.39
CA LYS A 100 25.84 6.06 -11.94
C LYS A 100 25.40 5.13 -10.80
N ALA A 101 24.12 5.14 -10.41
CA ALA A 101 23.62 4.28 -9.33
C ALA A 101 23.80 2.80 -9.67
N LYS A 102 24.60 2.09 -8.87
CA LYS A 102 25.09 0.74 -9.20
C LYS A 102 23.97 -0.30 -9.41
N PHE A 103 22.89 -0.22 -8.63
CA PHE A 103 21.74 -1.13 -8.76
C PHE A 103 20.95 -0.97 -10.07
N LEU A 104 21.25 0.05 -10.87
CA LEU A 104 20.64 0.31 -12.18
C LEU A 104 21.60 0.06 -13.36
N GLN A 105 22.73 -0.62 -13.14
CA GLN A 105 23.75 -0.81 -14.18
C GLN A 105 23.75 -2.21 -14.81
N ASP A 106 23.41 -3.26 -14.06
CA ASP A 106 23.53 -4.64 -14.53
C ASP A 106 22.19 -5.38 -14.44
N PRO A 107 21.54 -5.70 -15.58
CA PRO A 107 20.28 -6.45 -15.60
C PRO A 107 20.33 -7.85 -14.97
N SER A 108 21.52 -8.43 -14.85
CA SER A 108 21.70 -9.75 -14.24
C SER A 108 21.66 -9.72 -12.70
N VAL A 109 21.80 -8.54 -12.09
CA VAL A 109 21.83 -8.39 -10.63
C VAL A 109 20.42 -8.28 -10.06
N LYS A 110 20.08 -9.18 -9.14
CA LYS A 110 18.91 -9.07 -8.26
C LYS A 110 19.27 -8.28 -7.02
N THR A 111 18.83 -7.03 -6.96
CA THR A 111 18.99 -6.20 -5.76
C THR A 111 17.91 -6.59 -4.75
N PRO A 112 18.24 -7.12 -3.56
CA PRO A 112 17.22 -7.44 -2.57
C PRO A 112 16.45 -6.18 -2.17
N VAL A 113 15.16 -6.34 -1.92
CA VAL A 113 14.31 -5.27 -1.42
C VAL A 113 13.48 -5.70 -0.21
N PHE A 114 13.15 -4.72 0.63
CA PHE A 114 12.05 -4.85 1.58
C PHE A 114 11.07 -3.71 1.35
N VAL A 115 9.81 -4.06 1.10
CA VAL A 115 8.73 -3.10 0.87
C VAL A 115 7.84 -3.04 2.09
N ARG A 116 7.38 -1.84 2.44
CA ARG A 116 6.29 -1.64 3.40
C ARG A 116 5.20 -0.76 2.81
N PHE A 117 4.01 -1.34 2.68
CA PHE A 117 2.79 -0.63 2.36
C PHE A 117 2.11 -0.14 3.63
N SER A 118 1.33 0.94 3.55
CA SER A 118 0.66 1.52 4.72
C SER A 118 -0.51 2.41 4.35
N THR A 119 -1.44 2.63 5.29
CA THR A 119 -2.31 3.82 5.26
C THR A 119 -1.54 5.03 5.83
N VAL A 120 -2.16 6.17 6.12
CA VAL A 120 -1.49 7.36 6.70
C VAL A 120 -2.06 7.76 8.05
N ALA A 121 -3.38 7.98 8.11
CA ALA A 121 -4.03 8.61 9.25
C ALA A 121 -4.17 7.68 10.45
N GLY A 122 -4.53 6.41 10.20
CA GLY A 122 -4.83 5.44 11.25
C GLY A 122 -3.63 5.06 12.14
N SER A 123 -3.90 4.82 13.42
CA SER A 123 -2.96 4.13 14.33
C SER A 123 -2.78 2.67 13.94
N ARG A 124 -1.80 1.94 14.51
CA ARG A 124 -1.41 0.59 14.03
C ARG A 124 -2.55 -0.44 13.96
N GLY A 125 -3.57 -0.26 14.79
CA GLY A 125 -4.74 -1.14 14.90
C GLY A 125 -5.93 -0.73 14.03
N SER A 126 -5.81 0.31 13.20
CA SER A 126 -6.89 0.70 12.27
C SER A 126 -7.08 -0.33 11.14
N ALA A 127 -8.19 -0.21 10.41
CA ALA A 127 -8.50 -1.07 9.27
C ALA A 127 -7.69 -0.70 8.00
N ASP A 128 -7.51 -1.67 7.10
CA ASP A 128 -6.74 -1.55 5.86
C ASP A 128 -7.48 -0.85 4.70
N SER A 129 -8.80 -1.04 4.61
CA SER A 129 -9.64 -0.61 3.47
C SER A 129 -10.27 0.78 3.64
N VAL A 130 -9.73 1.61 4.54
CA VAL A 130 -10.19 2.99 4.74
C VAL A 130 -9.94 3.88 3.52
N ARG A 131 -10.69 4.98 3.36
CA ARG A 131 -10.36 6.02 2.38
C ARG A 131 -9.16 6.81 2.90
N ASP A 132 -8.01 6.62 2.29
CA ASP A 132 -6.76 7.23 2.72
C ASP A 132 -5.73 7.19 1.58
N VAL A 133 -4.67 7.97 1.70
CA VAL A 133 -3.47 7.75 0.90
C VAL A 133 -2.84 6.43 1.33
N ARG A 134 -2.16 5.74 0.41
CA ARG A 134 -1.31 4.59 0.76
C ARG A 134 0.16 4.96 0.63
N GLY A 135 0.93 4.70 1.68
CA GLY A 135 2.39 4.76 1.61
C GLY A 135 2.94 3.52 0.90
N PHE A 136 3.95 3.73 0.06
CA PHE A 136 4.66 2.69 -0.69
C PHE A 136 6.17 2.94 -0.54
N ALA A 137 6.75 2.39 0.54
CA ALA A 137 8.17 2.55 0.84
C ALA A 137 8.96 1.30 0.42
N THR A 138 10.00 1.48 -0.39
CA THR A 138 10.88 0.40 -0.86
C THR A 138 12.31 0.69 -0.42
N LYS A 139 12.91 -0.25 0.33
CA LYS A 139 14.33 -0.24 0.67
C LYS A 139 15.06 -1.18 -0.26
N PHE A 140 16.01 -0.66 -1.01
CA PHE A 140 16.94 -1.40 -1.86
C PHE A 140 18.22 -1.63 -1.08
N TYR A 141 18.59 -2.90 -0.88
CA TYR A 141 19.85 -3.27 -0.27
C TYR A 141 20.93 -3.35 -1.35
N THR A 142 21.46 -2.20 -1.77
CA THR A 142 22.44 -2.13 -2.86
C THR A 142 23.86 -2.43 -2.37
N GLU A 143 24.76 -2.72 -3.31
CA GLU A 143 26.18 -2.91 -3.03
C GLU A 143 26.92 -1.63 -2.57
N GLU A 144 26.32 -0.45 -2.78
CA GLU A 144 26.89 0.86 -2.42
C GLU A 144 26.11 1.56 -1.30
N GLY A 145 25.39 0.78 -0.50
CA GLY A 145 24.57 1.26 0.61
C GLY A 145 23.08 1.06 0.37
N ASN A 146 22.27 1.35 1.39
CA ASN A 146 20.82 1.24 1.26
C ASN A 146 20.27 2.47 0.54
N TYR A 147 19.41 2.27 -0.46
CA TYR A 147 18.60 3.31 -1.07
C TYR A 147 17.14 3.13 -0.64
N ASP A 148 16.48 4.20 -0.19
CA ASP A 148 15.07 4.15 0.19
C ASP A 148 14.22 5.05 -0.73
N LEU A 149 13.39 4.44 -1.56
CA LEU A 149 12.33 5.13 -2.29
C LEU A 149 11.05 5.17 -1.45
N VAL A 150 10.81 6.30 -0.78
CA VAL A 150 9.72 6.48 0.19
C VAL A 150 8.57 7.27 -0.43
N GLY A 151 7.71 6.56 -1.18
CA GLY A 151 6.62 7.12 -1.97
C GLY A 151 5.21 6.92 -1.38
N ASN A 152 4.22 7.34 -2.16
CA ASN A 152 2.79 7.13 -1.94
C ASN A 152 2.14 6.54 -3.19
N ASN A 153 0.89 6.09 -3.12
CA ASN A 153 0.11 5.62 -4.28
C ASN A 153 -0.52 6.75 -5.13
N ILE A 154 -0.21 8.01 -4.82
CA ILE A 154 -0.71 9.21 -5.49
C ILE A 154 0.50 10.08 -5.88
N PRO A 155 0.53 10.68 -7.10
CA PRO A 155 1.73 11.35 -7.64
C PRO A 155 2.03 12.73 -7.04
N VAL A 156 1.17 13.23 -6.14
CA VAL A 156 1.27 14.56 -5.52
C VAL A 156 1.06 14.47 -4.01
N PHE A 157 1.34 15.57 -3.31
CA PHE A 157 1.09 15.72 -1.88
C PHE A 157 0.11 16.87 -1.58
N PHE A 158 -0.40 16.94 -0.34
CA PHE A 158 -1.39 17.94 0.09
C PHE A 158 -0.83 19.35 0.24
N ILE A 159 0.47 19.47 0.54
CA ILE A 159 1.12 20.72 0.93
C ILE A 159 2.43 20.88 0.17
N GLN A 160 2.87 22.12 0.07
CA GLN A 160 4.05 22.47 -0.71
C GLN A 160 5.34 22.54 0.13
N ASP A 161 5.25 22.80 1.44
CA ASP A 161 6.40 23.01 2.31
C ASP A 161 6.27 22.20 3.61
N ALA A 162 7.36 21.55 4.01
CA ALA A 162 7.39 20.69 5.19
C ALA A 162 7.06 21.40 6.51
N MET A 163 7.18 22.74 6.57
CA MET A 163 6.77 23.52 7.74
C MET A 163 5.30 23.29 8.10
N LYS A 164 4.42 23.05 7.11
CA LYS A 164 2.99 22.80 7.32
C LYS A 164 2.66 21.34 7.61
N PHE A 165 3.65 20.44 7.59
CA PHE A 165 3.41 19.00 7.75
C PHE A 165 2.75 18.66 9.09
N PRO A 166 3.17 19.21 10.25
CA PRO A 166 2.45 18.99 11.50
C PRO A 166 1.01 19.51 11.47
N ASP A 167 0.77 20.67 10.86
CA ASP A 167 -0.58 21.26 10.76
C ASP A 167 -1.52 20.37 9.93
N LEU A 168 -1.04 19.87 8.79
CA LEU A 168 -1.77 18.89 7.96
C LEU A 168 -2.02 17.59 8.73
N VAL A 169 -0.99 17.03 9.37
CA VAL A 169 -1.13 15.75 10.09
C VAL A 169 -2.11 15.89 11.25
N HIS A 170 -2.05 16.98 12.00
CA HIS A 170 -3.01 17.25 13.07
C HIS A 170 -4.43 17.46 12.55
N SER A 171 -4.61 17.93 11.31
CA SER A 171 -5.94 18.18 10.75
C SER A 171 -6.67 16.89 10.35
N PHE A 172 -5.98 15.86 9.82
CA PHE A 172 -6.60 14.57 9.50
C PHE A 172 -6.53 13.53 10.60
N LYS A 173 -5.69 13.73 11.62
CA LYS A 173 -5.62 12.84 12.78
C LYS A 173 -6.88 13.00 13.64
N PRO A 174 -7.19 12.00 14.49
CA PRO A 174 -8.31 12.12 15.41
C PRO A 174 -8.21 13.39 16.27
N GLU A 175 -9.33 14.08 16.47
CA GLU A 175 -9.34 15.40 17.07
C GLU A 175 -8.84 15.37 18.52
N PRO A 176 -8.01 16.32 18.96
CA PRO A 176 -7.21 16.17 20.19
C PRO A 176 -8.03 16.15 21.47
N HIS A 177 -9.28 16.60 21.44
CA HIS A 177 -10.14 16.64 22.61
C HIS A 177 -10.87 15.32 22.89
N ASN A 178 -10.97 14.43 21.90
CA ASN A 178 -11.74 13.18 22.01
C ASN A 178 -11.12 11.98 21.28
N GLU A 179 -10.02 12.17 20.57
CA GLU A 179 -9.33 11.16 19.75
C GLU A 179 -10.25 10.47 18.73
N MET A 180 -11.16 11.23 18.10
CA MET A 180 -12.04 10.74 17.05
C MET A 180 -12.09 11.68 15.84
N PRO A 181 -12.39 11.14 14.64
CA PRO A 181 -12.55 9.72 14.31
C PRO A 181 -11.20 9.01 14.05
N GLN A 182 -11.17 7.68 14.19
CA GLN A 182 -9.99 6.87 13.82
C GLN A 182 -9.98 6.61 12.30
N ALA A 183 -8.83 6.86 11.66
CA ALA A 183 -8.57 6.53 10.25
C ALA A 183 -9.65 7.04 9.26
N SER A 184 -10.06 8.30 9.41
CA SER A 184 -11.09 8.92 8.56
C SER A 184 -10.86 10.42 8.49
N THR A 185 -10.91 11.00 7.30
CA THR A 185 -10.87 12.46 7.06
C THR A 185 -12.23 13.14 7.20
N ALA A 186 -13.31 12.35 7.41
CA ALA A 186 -14.69 12.83 7.44
C ALA A 186 -15.07 13.52 8.77
N HIS A 187 -14.37 14.60 9.12
CA HIS A 187 -14.59 15.40 10.32
C HIS A 187 -14.14 16.86 10.12
N ASP A 188 -14.52 17.74 11.05
CA ASP A 188 -14.43 19.18 10.90
C ASP A 188 -13.01 19.69 10.67
N THR A 189 -12.04 19.27 11.48
CA THR A 189 -10.67 19.84 11.44
C THR A 189 -9.93 19.58 10.13
N PHE A 190 -10.13 18.42 9.49
CA PHE A 190 -9.52 18.14 8.20
C PHE A 190 -10.09 19.06 7.11
N TRP A 191 -11.41 19.13 7.03
CA TRP A 191 -12.07 19.91 5.98
C TRP A 191 -11.94 21.42 6.20
N ASP A 192 -11.79 21.88 7.45
CA ASP A 192 -11.40 23.26 7.76
C ASP A 192 -9.98 23.57 7.27
N PHE A 193 -9.03 22.64 7.44
CA PHE A 193 -7.69 22.79 6.85
C PHE A 193 -7.77 22.87 5.33
N VAL A 194 -8.51 21.97 4.66
CA VAL A 194 -8.68 21.97 3.20
C VAL A 194 -9.28 23.29 2.70
N ALA A 195 -10.34 23.77 3.36
CA ALA A 195 -11.02 25.02 3.04
C ALA A 195 -10.07 26.23 3.11
N ASN A 196 -9.12 26.23 4.05
CA ASN A 196 -8.21 27.35 4.28
C ASN A 196 -6.81 27.17 3.66
N ASN A 197 -6.54 26.04 3.01
CA ASN A 197 -5.24 25.72 2.41
C ASN A 197 -5.42 25.19 0.99
N THR A 198 -5.68 26.11 0.07
CA THR A 198 -6.08 25.80 -1.30
C THR A 198 -5.04 25.02 -2.11
N GLU A 199 -3.76 25.05 -1.71
CA GLU A 199 -2.68 24.20 -2.28
C GLU A 199 -3.00 22.69 -2.20
N SER A 200 -3.92 22.27 -1.33
CA SER A 200 -4.37 20.89 -1.19
C SER A 200 -5.41 20.44 -2.24
N ALA A 201 -6.01 21.37 -2.99
CA ALA A 201 -7.16 21.08 -3.86
C ALA A 201 -6.91 19.93 -4.83
N HIS A 202 -5.71 19.88 -5.45
CA HIS A 202 -5.36 18.79 -6.36
C HIS A 202 -5.30 17.43 -5.65
N MET A 203 -4.63 17.35 -4.50
CA MET A 203 -4.53 16.12 -3.72
C MET A 203 -5.90 15.62 -3.23
N ILE A 204 -6.82 16.53 -2.90
CA ILE A 204 -8.17 16.15 -2.48
C ILE A 204 -8.96 15.49 -3.61
N MET A 205 -8.76 15.91 -4.87
CA MET A 205 -9.39 15.21 -6.00
C MET A 205 -8.96 13.74 -6.08
N TRP A 206 -7.68 13.45 -5.82
CA TRP A 206 -7.19 12.07 -5.72
C TRP A 206 -7.75 11.33 -4.52
N ALA A 207 -7.77 11.96 -3.34
CA ALA A 207 -8.26 11.35 -2.09
C ALA A 207 -9.77 11.02 -2.13
N MET A 208 -10.56 11.85 -2.82
CA MET A 208 -11.99 11.62 -3.03
C MET A 208 -12.27 10.63 -4.16
N SER A 209 -11.33 10.39 -5.05
CA SER A 209 -11.45 9.32 -6.05
C SER A 209 -11.24 7.92 -5.45
N ASP A 210 -11.55 6.90 -6.22
CA ASP A 210 -11.35 5.51 -5.81
C ASP A 210 -9.88 5.13 -5.64
N ARG A 211 -8.92 5.95 -6.10
CA ARG A 211 -7.49 5.76 -5.84
C ARG A 211 -7.15 5.64 -4.35
N ALA A 212 -7.99 6.19 -3.47
CA ALA A 212 -7.84 6.15 -2.02
C ALA A 212 -8.46 4.91 -1.33
N ILE A 213 -9.12 4.03 -2.10
CA ILE A 213 -9.69 2.76 -1.64
C ILE A 213 -9.27 1.61 -2.56
N PRO A 214 -7.95 1.39 -2.73
CA PRO A 214 -7.43 0.36 -3.64
C PRO A 214 -7.94 -1.03 -3.24
N ARG A 215 -8.10 -1.91 -4.22
CA ARG A 215 -8.53 -3.31 -4.02
C ARG A 215 -7.46 -4.15 -3.31
N SER A 216 -6.20 -3.85 -3.57
CA SER A 216 -5.04 -4.54 -3.01
C SER A 216 -3.82 -3.64 -3.15
N TYR A 217 -2.83 -3.80 -2.28
CA TYR A 217 -1.51 -3.19 -2.48
C TYR A 217 -0.88 -3.60 -3.82
N ARG A 218 -1.23 -4.78 -4.35
CA ARG A 218 -0.76 -5.31 -5.64
C ARG A 218 -1.38 -4.63 -6.86
N MET A 219 -2.45 -3.85 -6.65
CA MET A 219 -3.27 -3.24 -7.71
C MET A 219 -3.38 -1.71 -7.53
N MET A 220 -2.32 -1.08 -7.04
CA MET A 220 -2.20 0.38 -6.97
C MET A 220 -0.86 0.82 -7.55
N GLU A 221 -0.83 2.03 -8.09
CA GLU A 221 0.44 2.66 -8.48
C GLU A 221 1.24 3.11 -7.26
N GLY A 222 2.51 3.45 -7.47
CA GLY A 222 3.37 4.10 -6.49
C GLY A 222 4.13 5.24 -7.13
N PHE A 223 4.46 6.27 -6.35
CA PHE A 223 5.11 7.48 -6.84
C PHE A 223 6.07 8.02 -5.80
N GLY A 224 7.25 8.45 -6.23
CA GLY A 224 8.19 9.19 -5.38
C GLY A 224 7.69 10.57 -4.96
N VAL A 225 6.68 11.09 -5.66
CA VAL A 225 6.09 12.44 -5.57
C VAL A 225 7.06 13.55 -5.97
N HIS A 226 8.18 13.63 -5.27
CA HIS A 226 9.18 14.67 -5.42
C HIS A 226 9.99 14.48 -6.69
N THR A 227 10.48 15.62 -7.19
CA THR A 227 11.55 15.65 -8.17
C THR A 227 12.87 15.38 -7.47
N PHE A 228 13.61 14.38 -7.94
CA PHE A 228 14.99 14.08 -7.56
C PHE A 228 15.92 14.41 -8.72
N ARG A 229 17.21 14.10 -8.59
CA ARG A 229 18.17 14.10 -9.69
C ARG A 229 18.74 12.72 -9.93
N PHE A 230 18.89 12.37 -11.20
CA PHE A 230 19.85 11.38 -11.65
C PHE A 230 21.13 12.09 -12.11
N VAL A 231 22.28 11.56 -11.69
CA VAL A 231 23.60 12.08 -12.04
C VAL A 231 24.44 10.94 -12.62
N ASN A 232 24.91 11.10 -13.85
CA ASN A 232 25.71 10.07 -14.52
C ASN A 232 27.22 10.20 -14.23
N GLU A 233 28.03 9.31 -14.82
CA GLU A 233 29.49 9.30 -14.66
C GLU A 233 30.19 10.57 -15.17
N GLN A 234 29.57 11.32 -16.09
CA GLN A 234 30.10 12.59 -16.57
C GLN A 234 29.68 13.78 -15.70
N GLY A 235 28.95 13.55 -14.61
CA GLY A 235 28.40 14.59 -13.75
C GLY A 235 27.20 15.33 -14.34
N LYS A 236 26.61 14.84 -15.45
CA LYS A 236 25.40 15.44 -16.03
C LYS A 236 24.19 15.08 -15.19
N ALA A 237 23.50 16.10 -14.69
CA ALA A 237 22.27 15.95 -13.91
C ALA A 237 21.02 16.00 -14.81
N ARG A 238 19.98 15.26 -14.42
CA ARG A 238 18.63 15.33 -14.97
C ARG A 238 17.62 15.24 -13.84
N PHE A 239 16.53 15.97 -13.94
CA PHE A 239 15.43 15.84 -12.99
C PHE A 239 14.68 14.54 -13.22
N VAL A 240 14.28 13.86 -12.14
CA VAL A 240 13.62 12.56 -12.22
C VAL A 240 12.46 12.45 -11.23
N LYS A 241 11.34 11.88 -11.68
CA LYS A 241 10.24 11.39 -10.81
C LYS A 241 10.10 9.88 -10.97
N PHE A 242 9.95 9.19 -9.85
CA PHE A 242 9.84 7.73 -9.78
C PHE A 242 8.38 7.27 -9.78
N HIS A 243 8.10 6.17 -10.48
CA HIS A 243 6.80 5.53 -10.63
C HIS A 243 6.92 4.03 -10.39
N TRP A 244 5.93 3.43 -9.73
CA TRP A 244 5.70 1.99 -9.68
C TRP A 244 4.41 1.70 -10.43
N LYS A 245 4.52 0.94 -11.52
CA LYS A 245 3.38 0.51 -12.34
C LYS A 245 3.04 -0.94 -11.97
N PRO A 246 1.87 -1.23 -11.36
CA PRO A 246 1.52 -2.58 -10.95
C PRO A 246 1.28 -3.46 -12.18
N VAL A 247 1.88 -4.64 -12.22
CA VAL A 247 1.67 -5.60 -13.32
C VAL A 247 0.21 -6.04 -13.38
N LEU A 248 -0.50 -6.08 -12.25
CA LEU A 248 -1.93 -6.44 -12.22
C LEU A 248 -2.87 -5.29 -12.61
N GLY A 249 -2.35 -4.10 -12.91
CA GLY A 249 -3.15 -2.91 -13.18
C GLY A 249 -3.66 -2.23 -11.92
N VAL A 250 -4.44 -1.17 -12.11
CA VAL A 250 -4.94 -0.31 -11.01
C VAL A 250 -6.42 -0.59 -10.81
N HIS A 251 -6.79 -1.04 -9.61
CA HIS A 251 -8.16 -1.40 -9.28
C HIS A 251 -8.51 -0.99 -7.86
N SER A 252 -9.76 -0.58 -7.67
CA SER A 252 -10.27 -0.10 -6.39
C SER A 252 -11.62 -0.70 -6.02
N PHE A 253 -11.94 -0.63 -4.73
CA PHE A 253 -13.28 -0.88 -4.23
C PHE A 253 -14.22 0.28 -4.56
N VAL A 254 -15.52 0.06 -4.39
CA VAL A 254 -16.49 1.14 -4.20
C VAL A 254 -16.63 1.47 -2.71
N TRP A 255 -17.13 2.66 -2.35
CA TRP A 255 -17.06 3.12 -0.96
C TRP A 255 -17.84 2.27 0.05
N ASP A 256 -19.08 1.88 -0.24
CA ASP A 256 -19.90 1.03 0.65
C ASP A 256 -19.21 -0.30 0.95
N GLU A 257 -18.57 -0.88 -0.07
CA GLU A 257 -17.80 -2.12 0.05
C GLU A 257 -16.56 -1.93 0.93
N ALA A 258 -15.75 -0.90 0.66
CA ALA A 258 -14.53 -0.60 1.41
C ALA A 258 -14.83 -0.35 2.90
N GLN A 259 -15.93 0.35 3.20
CA GLN A 259 -16.39 0.61 4.56
C GLN A 259 -16.88 -0.66 5.27
N LYS A 260 -17.69 -1.50 4.61
CA LYS A 260 -18.12 -2.78 5.16
C LYS A 260 -16.92 -3.70 5.42
N LEU A 261 -15.99 -3.76 4.47
CA LEU A 261 -14.77 -4.55 4.56
C LEU A 261 -13.93 -4.17 5.79
N ALA A 262 -13.84 -2.88 6.12
CA ALA A 262 -13.11 -2.41 7.30
C ALA A 262 -13.66 -2.98 8.62
N GLY A 263 -14.94 -3.36 8.67
CA GLY A 263 -15.55 -4.04 9.81
C GLY A 263 -15.52 -5.57 9.71
N ARG A 264 -15.54 -6.13 8.49
CA ARG A 264 -15.57 -7.59 8.24
C ARG A 264 -14.18 -8.23 8.31
N ASP A 265 -13.19 -7.58 7.73
CA ASP A 265 -11.78 -7.98 7.80
C ASP A 265 -10.89 -6.72 7.83
N PRO A 266 -10.62 -6.14 9.01
CA PRO A 266 -9.76 -4.96 9.11
C PRO A 266 -8.32 -5.23 8.67
N ASP A 267 -7.92 -6.50 8.49
CA ASP A 267 -6.61 -6.93 8.02
C ASP A 267 -6.60 -7.34 6.54
N PHE A 268 -7.62 -6.95 5.75
CA PHE A 268 -7.79 -7.45 4.39
C PHE A 268 -6.57 -7.24 3.47
N HIS A 269 -5.99 -6.04 3.38
CA HIS A 269 -4.84 -5.81 2.48
C HIS A 269 -3.58 -6.51 2.98
N ARG A 270 -3.39 -6.58 4.31
CA ARG A 270 -2.34 -7.39 4.93
C ARG A 270 -2.49 -8.87 4.56
N ARG A 271 -3.70 -9.41 4.67
CA ARG A 271 -4.02 -10.80 4.36
C ARG A 271 -3.84 -11.09 2.87
N ASP A 272 -4.38 -10.24 2.00
CA ASP A 272 -4.23 -10.37 0.54
C ASP A 272 -2.76 -10.42 0.13
N LEU A 273 -1.91 -9.53 0.68
CA LEU A 273 -0.47 -9.56 0.40
C LEU A 273 0.20 -10.85 0.89
N TRP A 274 -0.08 -11.26 2.13
CA TRP A 274 0.50 -12.47 2.71
C TRP A 274 0.11 -13.72 1.93
N GLU A 275 -1.20 -13.92 1.72
CA GLU A 275 -1.76 -15.09 1.04
C GLU A 275 -1.33 -15.13 -0.42
N ALA A 276 -1.28 -14.00 -1.14
CA ALA A 276 -0.82 -13.96 -2.51
C ALA A 276 0.62 -14.48 -2.63
N ILE A 277 1.51 -14.09 -1.73
CA ILE A 277 2.89 -14.60 -1.70
C ILE A 277 2.93 -16.11 -1.40
N GLU A 278 2.16 -16.59 -0.42
CA GLU A 278 2.10 -18.03 -0.09
C GLU A 278 1.53 -18.88 -1.24
N MET A 279 0.65 -18.31 -2.06
CA MET A 279 0.07 -18.97 -3.23
C MET A 279 0.95 -18.88 -4.49
N GLY A 280 2.05 -18.11 -4.46
CA GLY A 280 2.92 -17.87 -5.62
C GLY A 280 2.42 -16.76 -6.56
N ASP A 281 1.37 -16.03 -6.18
CA ASP A 281 0.83 -14.86 -6.87
C ASP A 281 1.61 -13.59 -6.51
N TYR A 282 2.91 -13.63 -6.75
CA TYR A 282 3.83 -12.58 -6.30
C TYR A 282 3.40 -11.19 -6.77
N PRO A 283 3.30 -10.19 -5.86
CA PRO A 283 3.19 -8.80 -6.24
C PRO A 283 4.35 -8.38 -7.15
N GLU A 284 4.01 -7.85 -8.32
CA GLU A 284 5.00 -7.35 -9.28
C GLU A 284 4.71 -5.90 -9.67
N PHE A 285 5.76 -5.08 -9.68
CA PHE A 285 5.70 -3.67 -10.04
C PHE A 285 6.86 -3.30 -10.96
N GLU A 286 6.58 -2.61 -12.05
CA GLU A 286 7.61 -2.06 -12.92
C GLU A 286 8.03 -0.68 -12.42
N LEU A 287 9.34 -0.47 -12.24
CA LEU A 287 9.90 0.84 -11.92
C LEU A 287 9.92 1.66 -13.20
N GLY A 288 9.23 2.79 -13.17
CA GLY A 288 9.24 3.80 -14.20
C GLY A 288 9.92 5.09 -13.73
N VAL A 289 10.51 5.82 -14.66
CA VAL A 289 11.05 7.16 -14.42
C VAL A 289 10.57 8.13 -15.49
N GLN A 290 10.09 9.29 -15.05
CA GLN A 290 9.99 10.47 -15.91
C GLN A 290 11.28 11.26 -15.78
N MET A 291 11.81 11.78 -16.87
CA MET A 291 13.08 12.52 -16.89
C MET A 291 12.92 13.83 -17.66
N ILE A 292 13.49 14.90 -17.11
CA ILE A 292 13.52 16.24 -17.70
C ILE A 292 14.99 16.70 -17.70
N GLU A 293 15.46 17.22 -18.83
CA GLU A 293 16.82 17.77 -18.92
C GLU A 293 16.92 19.06 -18.09
N GLU A 294 18.09 19.37 -17.53
CA GLU A 294 18.23 20.49 -16.59
C GLU A 294 17.87 21.84 -17.25
N GLU A 295 18.20 22.01 -18.52
CA GLU A 295 17.84 23.19 -19.32
C GLU A 295 16.33 23.37 -19.55
N GLU A 296 15.51 22.35 -19.25
CA GLU A 296 14.06 22.35 -19.46
C GLU A 296 13.26 22.63 -18.18
N GLU A 297 13.92 22.89 -17.05
CA GLU A 297 13.29 23.10 -15.73
C GLU A 297 12.07 24.04 -15.76
N PHE A 298 12.15 25.10 -16.56
CA PHE A 298 11.15 26.17 -16.64
C PHE A 298 10.26 26.11 -17.89
N ASN A 299 10.25 24.99 -18.62
CA ASN A 299 9.47 24.84 -19.86
C ASN A 299 8.01 24.44 -19.63
N PHE A 300 7.55 24.37 -18.39
CA PHE A 300 6.23 23.87 -18.00
C PHE A 300 5.39 24.97 -17.35
N ASP A 301 4.07 24.86 -17.47
CA ASP A 301 3.12 25.77 -16.80
C ASP A 301 3.00 25.53 -15.28
N PHE A 302 3.78 24.59 -14.75
CA PHE A 302 3.89 24.27 -13.34
C PHE A 302 5.36 24.19 -12.94
N ASP A 303 5.66 24.48 -11.68
CA ASP A 303 7.00 24.30 -11.14
C ASP A 303 7.28 22.80 -10.92
N ILE A 304 8.37 22.28 -11.48
CA ILE A 304 8.70 20.87 -11.32
C ILE A 304 9.11 20.52 -9.89
N LEU A 305 9.44 21.51 -9.05
CA LEU A 305 9.78 21.36 -7.64
C LEU A 305 8.56 21.44 -6.72
N ASP A 306 7.37 21.71 -7.27
CA ASP A 306 6.12 21.75 -6.50
C ASP A 306 5.56 20.33 -6.30
N PRO A 307 5.56 19.79 -5.07
CA PRO A 307 5.06 18.45 -4.79
C PRO A 307 3.54 18.33 -4.93
N THR A 308 2.81 19.43 -5.07
CA THR A 308 1.37 19.43 -5.38
C THR A 308 1.11 19.29 -6.90
N LYS A 309 2.17 19.20 -7.71
CA LYS A 309 2.10 19.09 -9.17
C LYS A 309 2.63 17.74 -9.66
N LEU A 310 1.82 17.05 -10.47
CA LEU A 310 2.27 15.91 -11.26
C LEU A 310 2.86 16.38 -12.59
N TRP A 311 3.67 15.53 -13.21
CA TRP A 311 4.09 15.69 -14.60
C TRP A 311 3.17 14.82 -15.47
N PRO A 312 2.28 15.40 -16.30
CA PRO A 312 1.38 14.60 -17.12
C PRO A 312 2.17 13.65 -18.03
N GLU A 313 1.77 12.38 -18.10
CA GLU A 313 2.51 11.35 -18.85
C GLU A 313 2.52 11.62 -20.36
N GLU A 314 1.54 12.38 -20.85
CA GLU A 314 1.45 12.83 -22.24
C GLU A 314 2.46 13.93 -22.58
N ILE A 315 3.01 14.62 -21.57
CA ILE A 315 4.03 15.65 -21.73
C ILE A 315 5.41 15.06 -21.44
N VAL A 316 5.56 14.36 -20.31
CA VAL A 316 6.81 13.70 -19.92
C VAL A 316 6.52 12.20 -19.75
N PRO A 317 6.82 11.36 -20.75
CA PRO A 317 6.46 9.95 -20.69
C PRO A 317 7.24 9.19 -19.61
N VAL A 318 6.61 8.17 -19.03
CA VAL A 318 7.26 7.25 -18.09
C VAL A 318 8.09 6.24 -18.87
N LYS A 319 9.41 6.25 -18.69
CA LYS A 319 10.31 5.19 -19.17
C LYS A 319 10.35 4.07 -18.15
N ILE A 320 9.89 2.87 -18.52
CA ILE A 320 10.03 1.67 -17.69
C ILE A 320 11.48 1.18 -17.73
N ILE A 321 12.08 0.96 -16.55
CA ILE A 321 13.52 0.67 -16.40
C ILE A 321 13.82 -0.63 -15.67
N GLY A 322 12.85 -1.27 -15.02
CA GLY A 322 13.07 -2.52 -14.31
C GLY A 322 11.81 -3.04 -13.63
N LYS A 323 11.93 -4.17 -12.93
CA LYS A 323 10.83 -4.82 -12.21
C LYS A 323 11.22 -5.22 -10.80
N MET A 324 10.30 -5.04 -9.88
CA MET A 324 10.32 -5.57 -8.53
C MET A 324 9.32 -6.72 -8.41
N THR A 325 9.74 -7.82 -7.80
CA THR A 325 8.89 -8.98 -7.47
C THR A 325 9.00 -9.24 -5.97
N LEU A 326 7.88 -9.24 -5.26
CA LEU A 326 7.80 -9.56 -3.83
C LEU A 326 7.46 -11.04 -3.66
N ASP A 327 8.43 -11.84 -3.24
CA ASP A 327 8.35 -13.30 -3.30
C ASP A 327 8.37 -13.97 -1.93
N ARG A 328 8.47 -13.19 -0.84
CA ARG A 328 8.54 -13.77 0.50
C ARG A 328 7.99 -12.89 1.61
N ASN A 329 7.24 -13.52 2.48
CA ASN A 329 6.78 -12.94 3.74
C ASN A 329 7.92 -12.81 4.77
N GLN A 330 7.72 -11.97 5.78
CA GLN A 330 8.56 -11.89 6.97
C GLN A 330 8.33 -13.08 7.91
N ASP A 331 9.37 -13.46 8.66
CA ASP A 331 9.25 -14.48 9.72
C ASP A 331 8.61 -13.88 10.97
N ASN A 332 8.90 -12.60 11.27
CA ASN A 332 8.36 -11.89 12.42
C ASN A 332 8.00 -10.44 12.08
N VAL A 333 6.70 -10.12 12.14
CA VAL A 333 6.15 -8.79 11.82
C VAL A 333 6.79 -7.69 12.68
N PHE A 334 7.05 -7.92 13.96
CA PHE A 334 7.66 -6.91 14.81
C PHE A 334 9.13 -6.67 14.45
N ALA A 335 9.91 -7.75 14.34
CA ALA A 335 11.34 -7.71 14.06
C ALA A 335 11.67 -7.05 12.71
N GLU A 336 10.82 -7.30 11.71
CA GLU A 336 11.09 -6.89 10.33
C GLU A 336 10.21 -5.72 9.91
N THR A 337 8.89 -5.86 9.93
CA THR A 337 7.98 -4.81 9.44
C THR A 337 7.87 -3.61 10.38
N GLU A 338 7.68 -3.84 11.68
CA GLU A 338 7.50 -2.74 12.63
C GLU A 338 8.79 -1.97 12.86
N GLN A 339 9.93 -2.68 12.98
CA GLN A 339 11.24 -2.05 13.20
C GLN A 339 11.95 -1.55 11.93
N ALA A 340 11.44 -1.84 10.72
CA ALA A 340 11.98 -1.25 9.50
C ALA A 340 11.95 0.29 9.55
N ALA A 341 13.06 0.93 9.21
CA ALA A 341 13.20 2.38 9.09
C ALA A 341 13.53 2.74 7.65
N PHE A 342 12.63 3.49 7.02
CA PHE A 342 12.81 4.03 5.67
C PHE A 342 13.05 5.52 5.77
N HIS A 343 13.87 6.09 4.89
CA HIS A 343 14.15 7.52 4.88
C HIS A 343 14.51 8.01 3.48
N PRO A 344 13.81 9.00 2.90
CA PRO A 344 14.15 9.51 1.56
C PRO A 344 15.55 10.13 1.47
N GLY A 345 16.22 10.41 2.59
CA GLY A 345 17.63 10.86 2.64
C GLY A 345 18.64 9.72 2.49
N HIS A 346 18.23 8.46 2.54
CA HIS A 346 19.08 7.33 2.18
C HIS A 346 19.15 7.21 0.66
N VAL A 347 20.07 7.95 0.06
CA VAL A 347 20.41 7.88 -1.38
C VAL A 347 21.77 7.19 -1.58
N VAL A 348 22.06 6.84 -2.82
CA VAL A 348 23.31 6.21 -3.26
C VAL A 348 23.95 7.06 -4.36
N PRO A 349 25.26 6.95 -4.63
CA PRO A 349 25.91 7.68 -5.73
C PRO A 349 25.11 7.59 -7.03
N GLY A 350 24.91 8.72 -7.70
CA GLY A 350 24.12 8.81 -8.93
C GLY A 350 22.64 9.18 -8.74
N ILE A 351 22.16 9.29 -7.50
CA ILE A 351 20.87 9.90 -7.15
C ILE A 351 21.14 11.06 -6.18
N ASP A 352 20.56 12.23 -6.44
CA ASP A 352 20.66 13.39 -5.56
C ASP A 352 19.29 14.09 -5.41
N PHE A 353 19.24 15.11 -4.57
CA PHE A 353 18.01 15.84 -4.24
C PHE A 353 17.76 17.03 -5.18
N SER A 354 16.53 17.53 -5.13
CA SER A 354 16.15 18.85 -5.66
C SER A 354 15.80 19.81 -4.53
N ASN A 355 15.47 21.06 -4.87
CA ASN A 355 15.03 22.08 -3.92
C ASN A 355 13.53 22.05 -3.61
N ASP A 356 12.83 20.95 -3.91
CA ASP A 356 11.45 20.72 -3.44
C ASP A 356 11.38 20.96 -1.92
N PRO A 357 10.66 21.99 -1.44
CA PRO A 357 10.71 22.41 -0.04
C PRO A 357 10.03 21.42 0.92
N LEU A 358 9.17 20.53 0.41
CA LEU A 358 8.64 19.44 1.20
C LEU A 358 9.67 18.31 1.33
N LEU A 359 10.33 17.92 0.24
CA LEU A 359 11.41 16.93 0.28
C LEU A 359 12.50 17.34 1.27
N GLN A 360 12.96 18.60 1.20
CA GLN A 360 14.02 19.13 2.05
C GLN A 360 13.73 18.96 3.55
N GLY A 361 12.49 19.21 4.01
CA GLY A 361 12.14 18.98 5.41
C GLY A 361 12.00 17.49 5.78
N ARG A 362 11.61 16.64 4.82
CA ARG A 362 11.61 15.17 5.02
C ARG A 362 13.02 14.62 5.23
N LEU A 363 14.05 15.25 4.66
CA LEU A 363 15.46 14.86 4.87
C LEU A 363 15.87 14.96 6.35
N PHE A 364 15.25 15.87 7.12
CA PHE A 364 15.47 15.96 8.57
C PHE A 364 14.66 14.91 9.34
N SER A 365 13.34 14.90 9.12
CA SER A 365 12.37 14.25 10.02
C SER A 365 12.57 12.74 10.21
N TYR A 366 12.91 12.04 9.13
CA TYR A 366 12.92 10.58 9.12
C TYR A 366 14.13 9.97 9.83
N THR A 367 15.21 10.71 10.05
CA THR A 367 16.30 10.29 10.95
C THR A 367 15.92 10.58 12.40
N ASP A 368 15.41 11.79 12.66
CA ASP A 368 15.02 12.26 14.00
C ASP A 368 13.97 11.35 14.67
N THR A 369 12.87 11.04 13.96
CA THR A 369 11.76 10.27 14.53
C THR A 369 12.17 8.86 14.99
N GLN A 370 13.24 8.29 14.43
CA GLN A 370 13.71 6.94 14.80
C GLN A 370 14.36 6.91 16.18
N LEU A 371 14.87 8.04 16.67
CA LEU A 371 15.58 8.10 17.95
C LEU A 371 14.69 7.64 19.11
N ILE A 372 13.42 8.02 19.10
CA ILE A 372 12.45 7.58 20.10
C ILE A 372 11.76 6.29 19.67
N ARG A 373 11.36 6.19 18.39
CA ARG A 373 10.61 5.02 17.89
C ARG A 373 11.40 3.72 18.03
N LEU A 374 12.70 3.75 17.74
CA LEU A 374 13.60 2.59 17.73
C LEU A 374 14.68 2.65 18.83
N GLY A 375 14.49 3.53 19.82
CA GLY A 375 15.27 3.50 21.05
C GLY A 375 16.73 3.95 20.92
N GLY A 376 17.08 4.76 19.92
CA GLY A 376 18.37 5.45 19.84
C GLY A 376 18.98 5.54 18.43
N PRO A 377 20.23 6.02 18.30
CA PRO A 377 20.89 6.25 17.01
C PRO A 377 21.37 4.97 16.32
N ASN A 378 21.37 3.83 17.01
CA ASN A 378 21.84 2.54 16.48
C ASN A 378 20.75 1.74 15.76
N PHE A 379 19.63 2.35 15.36
CA PHE A 379 18.53 1.68 14.66
C PHE A 379 18.96 1.00 13.34
N HIS A 380 20.05 1.47 12.72
CA HIS A 380 20.65 0.87 11.53
C HIS A 380 21.26 -0.53 11.79
N GLN A 381 21.52 -0.87 13.06
CA GLN A 381 22.03 -2.18 13.47
C GLN A 381 20.93 -3.20 13.77
N ILE A 382 19.66 -2.79 13.77
CA ILE A 382 18.52 -3.72 13.81
C ILE A 382 18.55 -4.54 12.52
N PRO A 383 18.41 -5.88 12.55
CA PRO A 383 18.73 -6.76 11.43
C PRO A 383 18.11 -6.34 10.09
N ILE A 384 16.82 -5.99 10.04
CA ILE A 384 16.16 -5.56 8.82
C ILE A 384 16.75 -4.26 8.23
N ASN A 385 17.24 -3.34 9.06
CA ASN A 385 17.78 -2.05 8.62
C ASN A 385 19.24 -2.11 8.17
N ARG A 386 19.97 -3.18 8.52
CA ARG A 386 21.38 -3.33 8.17
C ARG A 386 21.57 -3.29 6.66
N SER A 387 22.62 -2.59 6.21
CA SER A 387 23.07 -2.66 4.83
C SER A 387 23.74 -4.00 4.55
N VAL A 388 23.63 -4.46 3.30
CA VAL A 388 24.40 -5.59 2.79
C VAL A 388 25.81 -5.14 2.37
N ALA A 389 26.00 -3.84 2.10
CA ALA A 389 27.31 -3.24 1.90
C ALA A 389 28.08 -3.13 3.25
N PRO A 390 29.42 -3.20 3.24
CA PRO A 390 30.23 -3.01 4.44
C PRO A 390 30.02 -1.64 5.09
N VAL A 391 29.97 -1.59 6.42
CA VAL A 391 29.81 -0.35 7.19
C VAL A 391 31.02 -0.13 8.09
N HIS A 392 31.81 0.90 7.80
CA HIS A 392 32.97 1.31 8.59
C HIS A 392 32.99 2.83 8.74
N ASN A 393 33.03 3.32 9.98
CA ASN A 393 33.08 4.76 10.27
C ASN A 393 33.66 5.03 11.66
N ASN A 394 33.59 6.29 12.10
CA ASN A 394 34.11 6.77 13.38
C ASN A 394 33.02 7.04 14.44
N GLN A 395 31.76 6.66 14.20
CA GLN A 395 30.67 6.80 15.17
C GLN A 395 30.74 5.69 16.22
N ARG A 396 30.45 5.98 17.50
CA ARG A 396 30.56 5.04 18.63
C ARG A 396 29.41 5.21 19.61
N ASP A 397 29.31 4.27 20.54
CA ASP A 397 28.39 4.28 21.69
C ASP A 397 26.90 4.28 21.29
N GLY A 398 26.04 4.93 22.08
CA GLY A 398 24.57 4.94 21.90
C GLY A 398 23.87 3.72 22.49
N TYR A 399 22.55 3.83 22.69
CA TYR A 399 21.73 2.71 23.17
C TYR A 399 21.80 1.51 22.22
N HIS A 400 21.80 0.30 22.80
CA HIS A 400 21.83 -0.96 22.06
C HIS A 400 22.94 -1.04 20.98
N GLN A 401 24.14 -0.54 21.29
CA GLN A 401 25.32 -0.72 20.44
C GLN A 401 25.65 -2.22 20.31
N MET A 402 25.42 -2.80 19.12
CA MET A 402 25.63 -4.22 18.83
C MET A 402 27.04 -4.50 18.31
N ASN A 403 27.62 -3.54 17.59
CA ASN A 403 28.96 -3.71 17.03
C ASN A 403 30.02 -3.42 18.10
N ILE A 404 31.07 -4.24 18.13
CA ILE A 404 32.25 -4.01 18.97
C ILE A 404 33.38 -3.55 18.04
N ASP A 405 33.51 -2.23 17.88
CA ASP A 405 34.62 -1.64 17.13
C ASP A 405 35.95 -1.93 17.84
N LYS A 406 36.93 -2.46 17.10
CA LYS A 406 38.24 -2.82 17.63
C LYS A 406 39.21 -1.64 17.55
N GLY A 407 40.07 -1.51 18.56
CA GLY A 407 41.15 -0.52 18.58
C GLY A 407 40.82 0.73 19.39
N GLN A 408 41.74 1.70 19.37
CA GLN A 408 41.70 2.92 20.19
C GLN A 408 41.24 4.17 19.42
N VAL A 409 40.93 4.05 18.12
CA VAL A 409 40.65 5.19 17.23
C VAL A 409 39.15 5.30 16.93
N SER A 410 38.63 6.52 17.08
CA SER A 410 37.24 6.89 16.80
C SER A 410 37.13 8.29 16.19
N TYR A 411 38.16 8.74 15.45
CA TYR A 411 38.20 10.05 14.82
C TYR A 411 38.99 10.03 13.51
N HIS A 412 38.61 10.92 12.59
CA HIS A 412 39.28 11.12 11.30
C HIS A 412 40.56 11.96 11.46
N LYS A 413 41.52 11.76 10.57
CA LYS A 413 42.89 12.30 10.60
C LYS A 413 43.67 11.82 11.83
N ASN A 414 43.92 10.51 11.87
CA ASN A 414 44.68 9.85 12.92
C ASN A 414 45.95 9.18 12.35
N SER A 415 47.03 9.12 13.14
CA SER A 415 48.24 8.36 12.78
C SER A 415 48.25 6.95 13.39
N LEU A 416 47.50 6.75 14.49
CA LEU A 416 47.50 5.51 15.27
C LEU A 416 46.93 4.31 14.49
N GLN A 417 46.10 4.56 13.48
CA GLN A 417 45.51 3.54 12.61
C GLN A 417 45.69 3.91 11.12
N GLY A 418 46.74 4.68 10.79
CA GLY A 418 47.01 5.04 9.38
C GLY A 418 45.87 5.83 8.70
N ASN A 419 45.04 6.53 9.48
CA ASN A 419 43.83 7.24 9.05
C ASN A 419 42.66 6.35 8.57
N ASP A 420 42.66 5.06 8.87
CA ASP A 420 41.52 4.19 8.56
C ASP A 420 40.38 4.32 9.60
N PRO A 421 39.10 4.15 9.19
CA PRO A 421 38.65 4.19 7.80
C PRO A 421 38.83 5.60 7.20
N HIS A 422 39.36 5.67 5.98
CA HIS A 422 39.56 6.92 5.25
C HIS A 422 38.40 7.19 4.27
N PRO A 423 38.14 8.46 3.90
CA PRO A 423 37.12 8.78 2.90
C PRO A 423 37.48 8.21 1.52
N ALA A 424 36.49 7.63 0.84
CA ALA A 424 36.60 7.27 -0.58
C ALA A 424 36.58 8.52 -1.46
N THR A 425 37.35 8.52 -2.55
CA THR A 425 37.26 9.51 -3.62
C THR A 425 36.01 9.28 -4.47
N GLU A 426 35.60 10.27 -5.28
CA GLU A 426 34.47 10.09 -6.21
C GLU A 426 34.70 8.92 -7.19
N ALA A 427 35.93 8.78 -7.69
CA ALA A 427 36.32 7.69 -8.60
C ALA A 427 36.29 6.29 -7.94
N GLU A 428 36.31 6.24 -6.61
CA GLU A 428 36.17 5.01 -5.82
C GLU A 428 34.71 4.76 -5.39
N GLY A 429 33.75 5.54 -5.90
CA GLY A 429 32.33 5.44 -5.56
C GLY A 429 31.90 6.29 -4.36
N GLY A 430 32.73 7.22 -3.89
CA GLY A 430 32.35 8.17 -2.84
C GLY A 430 31.17 9.06 -3.28
N TYR A 431 30.17 9.22 -2.41
CA TYR A 431 29.02 10.11 -2.68
C TYR A 431 29.47 11.56 -2.77
N VAL A 432 29.12 12.23 -3.88
CA VAL A 432 29.36 13.65 -4.12
C VAL A 432 28.04 14.29 -4.51
N HIS A 433 27.68 15.37 -3.82
CA HIS A 433 26.51 16.15 -4.20
C HIS A 433 26.75 16.85 -5.55
N TYR A 434 25.71 16.86 -6.37
CA TYR A 434 25.64 17.73 -7.54
C TYR A 434 25.82 19.19 -7.11
N GLN A 435 26.72 19.90 -7.79
CA GLN A 435 27.08 21.27 -7.45
C GLN A 435 26.10 22.28 -8.06
N GLU A 436 24.82 22.14 -7.68
CA GLU A 436 23.78 23.07 -8.11
C GLU A 436 24.13 24.52 -7.75
N LYS A 437 23.89 25.45 -8.68
CA LYS A 437 24.11 26.87 -8.44
C LYS A 437 22.98 27.44 -7.57
N VAL A 438 23.30 27.81 -6.33
CA VAL A 438 22.35 28.46 -5.42
C VAL A 438 22.56 29.97 -5.41
N GLU A 439 21.55 30.73 -5.85
CA GLU A 439 21.52 32.20 -5.77
C GLU A 439 20.22 32.68 -5.11
N GLY A 440 20.33 33.55 -4.11
CA GLY A 440 19.15 34.07 -3.42
C GLY A 440 19.47 34.84 -2.14
N ARG A 441 18.41 35.35 -1.50
CA ARG A 441 18.46 35.93 -0.15
C ARG A 441 17.84 34.94 0.84
N LYS A 442 18.37 34.89 2.07
CA LYS A 442 17.72 34.14 3.15
C LYS A 442 16.34 34.75 3.43
N ALA A 443 15.28 34.00 3.18
CA ALA A 443 13.89 34.42 3.35
C ALA A 443 13.00 33.23 3.74
N ARG A 444 11.82 33.53 4.31
CA ARG A 444 10.72 32.59 4.45
C ARG A 444 9.60 33.05 3.53
N GLN A 445 9.55 32.49 2.34
CA GLN A 445 8.63 32.90 1.29
C GLN A 445 8.33 31.70 0.39
N ARG A 446 7.06 31.54 -0.01
CA ARG A 446 6.67 30.59 -1.06
C ARG A 446 6.95 31.20 -2.43
N SER A 447 7.50 30.40 -3.36
CA SER A 447 7.71 30.83 -4.74
C SER A 447 6.39 31.24 -5.40
N ASP A 448 6.42 32.26 -6.26
CA ASP A 448 5.25 32.67 -7.03
C ASP A 448 4.79 31.58 -8.01
N SER A 449 5.72 30.74 -8.50
CA SER A 449 5.45 29.60 -9.39
C SER A 449 4.59 28.49 -8.74
N PHE A 450 4.46 28.50 -7.41
CA PHE A 450 3.70 27.51 -6.65
C PHE A 450 2.25 27.96 -6.40
N LYS A 451 1.86 29.19 -6.78
CA LYS A 451 0.54 29.77 -6.43
C LYS A 451 -0.63 29.26 -7.25
N ASP A 452 -0.38 28.44 -8.27
CA ASP A 452 -1.44 27.79 -9.02
C ASP A 452 -1.93 26.54 -8.28
N HIS A 453 -3.15 26.60 -7.74
CA HIS A 453 -3.71 25.55 -6.89
C HIS A 453 -4.80 24.73 -7.59
N TYR A 454 -5.34 25.21 -8.70
CA TYR A 454 -6.60 24.69 -9.27
C TYR A 454 -6.44 24.08 -10.67
N SER A 455 -5.38 24.44 -11.41
CA SER A 455 -5.17 23.94 -12.78
C SER A 455 -5.13 22.42 -12.85
N GLN A 456 -4.32 21.78 -12.00
CA GLN A 456 -4.15 20.34 -12.01
C GLN A 456 -5.29 19.59 -11.29
N ALA A 457 -5.96 20.23 -10.32
CA ALA A 457 -7.22 19.70 -9.78
C ALA A 457 -8.27 19.58 -10.90
N LYS A 458 -8.37 20.60 -11.76
CA LYS A 458 -9.26 20.62 -12.93
C LYS A 458 -8.80 19.64 -14.00
N LEU A 459 -7.50 19.53 -14.27
CA LEU A 459 -6.94 18.51 -15.17
C LEU A 459 -7.34 17.10 -14.73
N PHE A 460 -7.17 16.78 -13.44
CA PHE A 460 -7.57 15.49 -12.88
C PHE A 460 -9.07 15.25 -13.09
N TRP A 461 -9.92 16.22 -12.71
CA TRP A 461 -11.37 16.14 -12.93
C TRP A 461 -11.76 15.90 -14.39
N ASN A 462 -11.12 16.62 -15.32
CA ASN A 462 -11.35 16.46 -16.76
C ASN A 462 -10.91 15.08 -17.29
N SER A 463 -10.06 14.36 -16.55
CA SER A 463 -9.51 13.07 -16.95
C SER A 463 -10.35 11.89 -16.50
N MET A 464 -11.31 12.10 -15.60
CA MET A 464 -12.17 11.06 -15.04
C MET A 464 -13.31 10.70 -15.99
N THR A 465 -13.64 9.41 -16.05
CA THR A 465 -14.89 8.93 -16.65
C THR A 465 -16.11 9.38 -15.84
N ASP A 466 -17.31 9.29 -16.41
CA ASP A 466 -18.53 9.73 -15.71
C ASP A 466 -18.76 8.98 -14.39
N ILE A 467 -18.46 7.68 -14.34
CA ILE A 467 -18.57 6.89 -13.11
C ILE A 467 -17.53 7.28 -12.07
N GLU A 468 -16.28 7.56 -12.48
CA GLU A 468 -15.25 8.04 -11.55
C GLU A 468 -15.60 9.43 -11.00
N LYS A 469 -16.20 10.30 -11.82
CA LYS A 469 -16.73 11.60 -11.39
C LYS A 469 -17.85 11.44 -10.36
N GLU A 470 -18.77 10.53 -10.61
CA GLU A 470 -19.86 10.20 -9.68
C GLU A 470 -19.31 9.74 -8.33
N HIS A 471 -18.36 8.79 -8.32
CA HIS A 471 -17.74 8.31 -7.08
C HIS A 471 -17.00 9.42 -6.32
N ILE A 472 -16.33 10.36 -7.01
CA ILE A 472 -15.72 11.54 -6.39
C ILE A 472 -16.78 12.42 -5.72
N ILE A 473 -17.89 12.69 -6.40
CA ILE A 473 -19.00 13.50 -5.86
C ILE A 473 -19.60 12.81 -4.63
N GLU A 474 -19.87 11.50 -4.70
CA GLU A 474 -20.38 10.72 -3.57
C GLU A 474 -19.40 10.71 -2.38
N ALA A 475 -18.10 10.65 -2.64
CA ALA A 475 -17.08 10.75 -1.60
C ALA A 475 -17.12 12.12 -0.91
N PHE A 476 -17.24 13.22 -1.67
CA PHE A 476 -17.46 14.55 -1.07
C PHE A 476 -18.75 14.60 -0.25
N HIS A 477 -19.86 14.05 -0.76
CA HIS A 477 -21.13 14.01 -0.03
C HIS A 477 -20.98 13.27 1.29
N PHE A 478 -20.29 12.13 1.29
CA PHE A 478 -20.05 11.34 2.50
C PHE A 478 -19.13 12.05 3.49
N GLU A 479 -17.98 12.53 3.03
CA GLU A 479 -16.93 13.10 3.87
C GLU A 479 -17.35 14.45 4.44
N VAL A 480 -17.70 15.40 3.56
CA VAL A 480 -18.10 16.76 3.93
C VAL A 480 -19.48 16.76 4.58
N GLY A 481 -20.36 15.82 4.23
CA GLY A 481 -21.65 15.64 4.91
C GLY A 481 -21.53 15.28 6.40
N LYS A 482 -20.39 14.71 6.82
CA LYS A 482 -20.11 14.41 8.24
C LYS A 482 -19.51 15.56 9.03
N VAL A 483 -18.97 16.58 8.36
CA VAL A 483 -18.48 17.82 8.99
C VAL A 483 -19.65 18.50 9.70
N LYS A 484 -19.50 18.93 10.96
CA LYS A 484 -20.59 19.53 11.72
C LYS A 484 -20.80 21.00 11.37
N SER A 485 -19.73 21.78 11.26
CA SER A 485 -19.79 23.21 10.88
C SER A 485 -20.34 23.37 9.47
N LYS A 486 -21.42 24.14 9.34
CA LYS A 486 -22.01 24.45 8.03
C LYS A 486 -21.14 25.40 7.24
N GLU A 487 -20.46 26.30 7.94
CA GLU A 487 -19.52 27.27 7.39
C GLU A 487 -18.35 26.56 6.70
N VAL A 488 -17.77 25.54 7.35
CA VAL A 488 -16.70 24.73 6.72
C VAL A 488 -17.22 24.02 5.47
N ARG A 489 -18.42 23.43 5.48
CA ARG A 489 -19.01 22.81 4.27
C ARG A 489 -19.16 23.82 3.14
N GLN A 490 -19.62 25.03 3.44
CA GLN A 490 -19.76 26.11 2.47
C GLN A 490 -18.40 26.50 1.88
N GLN A 491 -17.38 26.68 2.73
CA GLN A 491 -16.03 27.04 2.28
C GLN A 491 -15.40 25.95 1.41
N VAL A 492 -15.66 24.66 1.69
CA VAL A 492 -15.22 23.57 0.82
C VAL A 492 -15.82 23.74 -0.58
N VAL A 493 -17.13 24.00 -0.69
CA VAL A 493 -17.77 24.25 -2.00
C VAL A 493 -17.15 25.47 -2.69
N GLU A 494 -16.86 26.55 -1.96
CA GLU A 494 -16.20 27.75 -2.49
C GLU A 494 -14.81 27.45 -3.06
N VAL A 495 -14.02 26.60 -2.39
CA VAL A 495 -12.71 26.16 -2.89
C VAL A 495 -12.88 25.38 -4.20
N PHE A 496 -13.78 24.40 -4.24
CA PHE A 496 -13.95 23.56 -5.44
C PHE A 496 -14.69 24.24 -6.58
N ALA A 497 -15.40 25.36 -6.33
CA ALA A 497 -15.91 26.23 -7.38
C ALA A 497 -14.80 26.91 -8.20
N HIS A 498 -13.59 27.04 -7.65
CA HIS A 498 -12.41 27.46 -8.41
C HIS A 498 -11.83 26.33 -9.27
N VAL A 499 -12.16 25.07 -8.98
CA VAL A 499 -11.76 23.92 -9.80
C VAL A 499 -12.71 23.75 -10.97
N ASP A 500 -14.01 23.56 -10.69
CA ASP A 500 -15.04 23.32 -11.70
C ASP A 500 -16.44 23.68 -11.17
N GLU A 501 -17.25 24.34 -12.00
CA GLU A 501 -18.59 24.82 -11.61
C GLU A 501 -19.58 23.67 -11.42
N GLU A 502 -19.55 22.65 -12.29
CA GLU A 502 -20.45 21.49 -12.21
C GLU A 502 -20.14 20.63 -10.99
N LEU A 503 -18.85 20.38 -10.74
CA LEU A 503 -18.38 19.71 -9.52
C LEU A 503 -18.87 20.44 -8.27
N ALA A 504 -18.67 21.76 -8.18
CA ALA A 504 -19.09 22.53 -7.01
C ALA A 504 -20.60 22.50 -6.80
N ALA A 505 -21.39 22.61 -7.88
CA ALA A 505 -22.83 22.50 -7.81
C ALA A 505 -23.28 21.11 -7.31
N ALA A 506 -22.64 20.05 -7.80
CA ALA A 506 -22.91 18.68 -7.37
C ALA A 506 -22.54 18.46 -5.89
N ILE A 507 -21.39 18.95 -5.43
CA ILE A 507 -20.99 18.88 -4.01
C ILE A 507 -22.01 19.62 -3.14
N ALA A 508 -22.34 20.87 -3.49
CA ALA A 508 -23.24 21.72 -2.71
C ALA A 508 -24.60 21.05 -2.46
N ALA A 509 -25.15 20.40 -3.48
CA ALA A 509 -26.42 19.70 -3.41
C ALA A 509 -26.43 18.56 -2.37
N GLY A 510 -25.32 17.82 -2.22
CA GLY A 510 -25.26 16.69 -1.29
C GLY A 510 -24.86 17.06 0.14
N VAL A 511 -24.22 18.20 0.36
CA VAL A 511 -23.71 18.61 1.69
C VAL A 511 -24.57 19.69 2.37
N GLY A 512 -25.59 20.18 1.67
CA GLY A 512 -26.51 21.21 2.16
C GLY A 512 -25.87 22.61 2.19
N ALA A 513 -25.05 22.93 1.19
CA ALA A 513 -24.42 24.22 0.98
C ALA A 513 -25.02 24.94 -0.24
N GLU A 514 -24.72 26.23 -0.40
CA GLU A 514 -25.15 27.03 -1.55
C GLU A 514 -24.07 27.05 -2.64
N VAL A 515 -24.50 27.04 -3.90
CA VAL A 515 -23.58 27.19 -5.04
C VAL A 515 -23.09 28.64 -5.06
N PRO A 516 -21.78 28.89 -4.94
CA PRO A 516 -21.24 30.24 -4.87
C PRO A 516 -21.41 30.95 -6.22
N THR A 517 -21.68 32.26 -6.16
CA THR A 517 -21.83 33.11 -7.35
C THR A 517 -20.60 34.00 -7.53
N GLY A 518 -20.20 34.27 -8.77
CA GLY A 518 -19.08 35.17 -9.08
C GLY A 518 -17.68 34.60 -8.82
N VAL A 519 -17.54 33.29 -8.61
CA VAL A 519 -16.25 32.59 -8.52
C VAL A 519 -15.68 32.37 -9.92
N SER A 520 -14.38 32.57 -10.10
CA SER A 520 -13.70 32.28 -11.36
C SER A 520 -13.12 30.86 -11.34
N ALA A 521 -13.82 29.92 -11.98
CA ALA A 521 -13.32 28.56 -12.15
C ALA A 521 -12.08 28.50 -13.05
N SER A 522 -11.27 27.46 -12.84
CA SER A 522 -10.13 27.13 -13.68
C SER A 522 -10.56 26.92 -15.14
N LYS A 523 -9.85 27.54 -16.07
CA LYS A 523 -10.12 27.46 -17.51
C LYS A 523 -9.37 26.33 -18.21
N VAL A 524 -8.69 25.47 -17.44
CA VAL A 524 -7.92 24.35 -17.99
C VAL A 524 -8.86 23.36 -18.67
N THR A 525 -8.59 23.09 -19.95
CA THR A 525 -9.29 22.08 -20.76
C THR A 525 -8.46 20.82 -20.96
N LEU A 526 -7.19 20.83 -20.54
CA LEU A 526 -6.31 19.67 -20.63
C LEU A 526 -6.88 18.51 -19.79
N SER A 527 -6.71 17.30 -20.30
CA SER A 527 -6.93 16.04 -19.60
C SER A 527 -5.72 15.13 -19.83
N SER A 528 -5.51 14.19 -18.92
CA SER A 528 -4.47 13.17 -18.96
C SER A 528 -5.15 11.82 -18.74
N PRO A 529 -5.49 11.09 -19.82
CA PRO A 529 -6.14 9.78 -19.70
C PRO A 529 -5.41 8.84 -18.75
N ALA A 530 -4.08 8.91 -18.63
CA ALA A 530 -3.26 8.12 -17.70
C ALA A 530 -3.72 8.19 -16.22
N LEU A 531 -4.44 9.24 -15.82
CA LEU A 531 -4.89 9.42 -14.45
C LEU A 531 -6.12 8.56 -14.10
N SER A 532 -6.97 8.25 -15.09
CA SER A 532 -8.17 7.43 -14.92
C SER A 532 -7.82 5.95 -14.79
N GLN A 533 -8.43 5.29 -13.80
CA GLN A 533 -8.31 3.84 -13.64
C GLN A 533 -9.14 3.11 -14.70
N GLU A 534 -10.29 3.67 -15.06
CA GLU A 534 -11.22 3.05 -15.99
C GLU A 534 -10.75 3.15 -17.45
N LEU A 535 -10.18 4.28 -17.86
CA LEU A 535 -9.62 4.45 -19.21
C LEU A 535 -8.38 3.58 -19.45
N ASN A 536 -7.60 3.27 -18.40
CA ASN A 536 -6.39 2.44 -18.47
C ASN A 536 -6.56 1.07 -17.82
N LYS A 537 -7.81 0.62 -17.65
CA LYS A 537 -8.11 -0.60 -16.92
C LYS A 537 -7.42 -1.80 -17.55
N LYS A 538 -6.60 -2.49 -16.76
CA LYS A 538 -6.07 -3.80 -17.16
C LYS A 538 -7.15 -4.85 -16.97
N LYS A 539 -7.52 -5.52 -18.06
CA LYS A 539 -8.53 -6.58 -18.04
C LYS A 539 -7.87 -7.92 -17.74
N SER A 540 -7.91 -8.35 -16.48
CA SER A 540 -7.41 -9.66 -16.08
C SER A 540 -8.16 -10.20 -14.87
N ALA A 541 -8.45 -11.50 -14.91
CA ALA A 541 -9.02 -12.24 -13.79
C ALA A 541 -7.95 -12.83 -12.86
N THR A 542 -6.68 -12.88 -13.28
CA THR A 542 -5.61 -13.55 -12.53
C THR A 542 -5.49 -13.01 -11.11
N THR A 543 -5.27 -13.92 -10.15
CA THR A 543 -5.17 -13.70 -8.70
C THR A 543 -6.47 -13.26 -7.99
N ARG A 544 -7.59 -13.13 -8.71
CA ARG A 544 -8.89 -12.77 -8.12
C ARG A 544 -9.45 -13.93 -7.29
N LYS A 545 -10.30 -13.60 -6.30
CA LYS A 545 -10.92 -14.59 -5.41
C LYS A 545 -12.44 -14.62 -5.61
N ILE A 546 -13.02 -15.81 -5.71
CA ILE A 546 -14.44 -16.03 -6.04
C ILE A 546 -15.10 -16.82 -4.91
N ALA A 547 -16.28 -16.36 -4.47
CA ALA A 547 -17.12 -17.15 -3.58
C ALA A 547 -17.99 -18.11 -4.38
N VAL A 548 -17.85 -19.41 -4.17
CA VAL A 548 -18.75 -20.44 -4.71
C VAL A 548 -19.82 -20.74 -3.66
N LEU A 549 -21.05 -20.32 -3.92
CA LEU A 549 -22.17 -20.51 -3.00
C LEU A 549 -22.80 -21.88 -3.25
N ALA A 550 -22.60 -22.81 -2.32
CA ALA A 550 -23.10 -24.19 -2.41
C ALA A 550 -23.46 -24.75 -1.03
N ALA A 551 -24.43 -25.65 -0.96
CA ALA A 551 -24.84 -26.39 0.24
C ALA A 551 -25.04 -27.88 -0.10
N ASP A 552 -25.36 -28.72 0.89
CA ASP A 552 -25.66 -30.14 0.64
C ASP A 552 -26.72 -30.32 -0.46
N GLY A 553 -26.45 -31.26 -1.36
CA GLY A 553 -27.25 -31.51 -2.56
C GLY A 553 -27.01 -30.50 -3.68
N TYR A 554 -25.80 -29.92 -3.77
CA TYR A 554 -25.34 -29.18 -4.95
C TYR A 554 -25.08 -30.13 -6.13
N GLU A 555 -25.04 -29.58 -7.34
CA GLU A 555 -24.71 -30.33 -8.55
C GLU A 555 -23.21 -30.25 -8.87
N ASP A 556 -22.46 -31.34 -8.67
CA ASP A 556 -21.01 -31.35 -8.86
C ASP A 556 -20.58 -31.11 -10.32
N ALA A 557 -21.39 -31.57 -11.27
CA ALA A 557 -21.17 -31.40 -12.70
C ALA A 557 -21.08 -29.93 -13.15
N THR A 558 -21.57 -28.99 -12.34
CA THR A 558 -21.47 -27.55 -12.59
C THR A 558 -20.56 -26.83 -11.59
N VAL A 559 -20.04 -27.50 -10.55
CA VAL A 559 -19.16 -26.89 -9.54
C VAL A 559 -17.70 -27.23 -9.77
N THR A 560 -17.36 -28.52 -9.80
CA THR A 560 -15.97 -28.97 -9.92
C THR A 560 -15.32 -28.47 -11.22
N PRO A 561 -15.94 -28.61 -12.41
CA PRO A 561 -15.33 -28.11 -13.65
C PRO A 561 -15.14 -26.59 -13.68
N VAL A 562 -16.04 -25.83 -13.04
CA VAL A 562 -15.90 -24.37 -12.94
C VAL A 562 -14.72 -24.01 -12.04
N ILE A 563 -14.60 -24.63 -10.87
CA ILE A 563 -13.47 -24.42 -9.94
C ILE A 563 -12.15 -24.78 -10.61
N GLU A 564 -12.09 -25.90 -11.34
CA GLU A 564 -10.89 -26.32 -12.08
C GLU A 564 -10.52 -25.30 -13.17
N THR A 565 -11.48 -24.85 -13.97
CA THR A 565 -11.25 -23.85 -15.02
C THR A 565 -10.79 -22.51 -14.45
N LEU A 566 -11.40 -22.07 -13.34
CA LEU A 566 -10.97 -20.86 -12.62
C LEU A 566 -9.51 -21.01 -12.16
N LYS A 567 -9.17 -22.13 -11.53
CA LYS A 567 -7.81 -22.40 -11.05
C LYS A 567 -6.79 -22.43 -12.20
N GLU A 568 -7.11 -23.05 -13.33
CA GLU A 568 -6.25 -23.07 -14.52
C GLU A 568 -6.02 -21.66 -15.09
N SER A 569 -6.97 -20.74 -14.91
CA SER A 569 -6.84 -19.33 -15.29
C SER A 569 -6.12 -18.46 -14.24
N GLY A 570 -5.67 -19.05 -13.13
CA GLY A 570 -5.03 -18.36 -12.02
C GLY A 570 -6.02 -17.61 -11.12
N VAL A 571 -7.29 -18.02 -11.09
CA VAL A 571 -8.35 -17.48 -10.22
C VAL A 571 -8.57 -18.44 -9.05
N HIS A 572 -8.73 -17.88 -7.85
CA HIS A 572 -8.98 -18.67 -6.63
C HIS A 572 -10.47 -18.77 -6.35
N ALA A 573 -10.95 -19.99 -6.11
CA ALA A 573 -12.35 -20.23 -5.77
C ALA A 573 -12.44 -20.86 -4.37
N GLU A 574 -13.30 -20.29 -3.52
CA GLU A 574 -13.53 -20.77 -2.16
C GLU A 574 -15.02 -20.99 -1.94
N ILE A 575 -15.38 -22.12 -1.35
CA ILE A 575 -16.79 -22.47 -1.13
C ILE A 575 -17.31 -21.81 0.14
N VAL A 576 -18.46 -21.13 0.00
CA VAL A 576 -19.23 -20.52 1.09
C VAL A 576 -20.56 -21.27 1.22
N SER A 577 -20.86 -21.76 2.43
CA SER A 577 -22.07 -22.53 2.70
C SER A 577 -22.83 -22.08 3.96
N GLY A 578 -23.84 -22.84 4.37
CA GLY A 578 -24.52 -22.65 5.65
C GLY A 578 -23.63 -22.98 6.86
N HIS A 579 -22.59 -23.80 6.66
CA HIS A 579 -21.60 -24.19 7.65
C HIS A 579 -20.23 -24.42 7.00
N VAL A 580 -19.19 -24.53 7.81
CA VAL A 580 -17.85 -24.97 7.34
C VAL A 580 -17.76 -26.50 7.31
N GLY A 581 -16.79 -27.03 6.58
CA GLY A 581 -16.53 -28.47 6.44
C GLY A 581 -17.14 -29.07 5.17
N MET A 582 -17.21 -30.39 5.12
CA MET A 582 -17.65 -31.10 3.91
C MET A 582 -19.14 -30.89 3.61
N ILE A 583 -19.44 -30.54 2.38
CA ILE A 583 -20.78 -30.60 1.77
C ILE A 583 -20.80 -31.71 0.72
N THR A 584 -21.94 -32.40 0.60
CA THR A 584 -22.10 -33.55 -0.29
C THR A 584 -22.98 -33.20 -1.48
N SER A 585 -22.56 -33.50 -2.71
CA SER A 585 -23.33 -33.27 -3.93
C SER A 585 -24.48 -34.28 -4.07
N THR A 586 -25.34 -34.07 -5.07
CA THR A 586 -26.42 -35.01 -5.43
C THR A 586 -25.93 -36.40 -5.87
N ASP A 587 -24.71 -36.49 -6.41
CA ASP A 587 -24.06 -37.73 -6.85
C ASP A 587 -23.04 -38.29 -5.83
N GLY A 588 -22.94 -37.67 -4.64
CA GLY A 588 -22.15 -38.17 -3.51
C GLY A 588 -20.69 -37.71 -3.47
N GLN A 589 -20.27 -36.81 -4.36
CA GLN A 589 -18.98 -36.13 -4.28
C GLN A 589 -18.95 -35.16 -3.09
N GLN A 590 -17.75 -34.89 -2.58
CA GLN A 590 -17.56 -34.00 -1.44
C GLN A 590 -16.65 -32.83 -1.80
N GLN A 591 -17.04 -31.66 -1.34
CA GLN A 591 -16.26 -30.43 -1.44
C GLN A 591 -16.22 -29.78 -0.05
N GLU A 592 -15.11 -29.12 0.28
CA GLU A 592 -14.95 -28.46 1.58
C GLU A 592 -15.40 -26.99 1.50
N ALA A 593 -16.45 -26.66 2.25
CA ALA A 593 -16.80 -25.28 2.53
C ALA A 593 -15.83 -24.73 3.57
N VAL A 594 -14.90 -23.89 3.12
CA VAL A 594 -13.93 -23.21 4.01
C VAL A 594 -14.55 -21.99 4.69
N HIS A 595 -15.71 -21.53 4.20
CA HIS A 595 -16.47 -20.42 4.78
C HIS A 595 -17.94 -20.76 5.01
N SER A 596 -18.55 -20.04 5.95
CA SER A 596 -20.00 -19.96 6.06
C SER A 596 -20.50 -18.54 5.76
N PHE A 597 -21.78 -18.38 5.45
CA PHE A 597 -22.42 -17.06 5.32
C PHE A 597 -22.36 -16.21 6.60
N LEU A 598 -21.98 -16.79 7.75
CA LEU A 598 -21.75 -16.06 9.00
C LEU A 598 -20.30 -15.59 9.14
N THR A 599 -19.35 -16.38 8.66
CA THR A 599 -17.90 -16.16 8.85
C THR A 599 -17.24 -15.44 7.68
N SER A 600 -17.99 -15.19 6.61
CA SER A 600 -17.51 -14.50 5.42
C SER A 600 -18.61 -13.60 4.84
N ASP A 601 -18.22 -12.69 3.95
CA ASP A 601 -19.06 -11.62 3.41
C ASP A 601 -18.64 -11.36 1.95
N PRO A 602 -19.55 -11.00 1.02
CA PRO A 602 -19.18 -10.80 -0.38
C PRO A 602 -18.06 -9.77 -0.56
N VAL A 603 -17.87 -8.82 0.37
CA VAL A 603 -16.83 -7.79 0.28
C VAL A 603 -15.39 -8.34 0.28
N VAL A 604 -15.15 -9.58 0.74
CA VAL A 604 -13.80 -10.19 0.69
C VAL A 604 -13.50 -10.94 -0.63
N PHE A 605 -14.47 -11.00 -1.55
CA PHE A 605 -14.36 -11.67 -2.84
C PHE A 605 -14.51 -10.69 -4.00
N ASP A 606 -13.97 -11.02 -5.17
CA ASP A 606 -14.09 -10.21 -6.38
C ASP A 606 -15.38 -10.50 -7.16
N ALA A 607 -15.90 -11.73 -7.05
CA ALA A 607 -17.14 -12.16 -7.66
C ALA A 607 -17.77 -13.34 -6.89
N ILE A 608 -19.00 -13.69 -7.27
CA ILE A 608 -19.70 -14.84 -6.70
C ILE A 608 -20.17 -15.78 -7.82
N TYR A 609 -20.22 -17.07 -7.53
CA TYR A 609 -20.80 -18.11 -8.37
C TYR A 609 -21.82 -18.93 -7.56
N VAL A 610 -23.08 -18.94 -7.97
CA VAL A 610 -24.15 -19.69 -7.31
C VAL A 610 -24.30 -21.06 -7.98
N ALA A 611 -23.96 -22.11 -7.23
CA ALA A 611 -24.05 -23.48 -7.72
C ALA A 611 -25.51 -23.94 -7.91
N GLY A 612 -25.72 -24.84 -8.88
CA GLY A 612 -27.00 -25.53 -9.09
C GLY A 612 -27.28 -26.62 -8.05
N GLY A 613 -28.40 -27.32 -8.22
CA GLY A 613 -28.86 -28.38 -7.32
C GLY A 613 -30.01 -27.90 -6.43
N GLN A 614 -31.21 -28.42 -6.69
CA GLN A 614 -32.45 -27.99 -6.02
C GLN A 614 -32.35 -28.04 -4.49
N ALA A 615 -31.76 -29.10 -3.92
CA ALA A 615 -31.66 -29.25 -2.47
C ALA A 615 -30.72 -28.21 -1.83
N SER A 616 -29.62 -27.88 -2.50
CA SER A 616 -28.69 -26.81 -2.10
C SER A 616 -29.38 -25.44 -2.15
N VAL A 617 -30.05 -25.14 -3.27
CA VAL A 617 -30.76 -23.88 -3.50
C VAL A 617 -31.92 -23.68 -2.51
N GLU A 618 -32.74 -24.70 -2.25
CA GLU A 618 -33.86 -24.61 -1.29
C GLU A 618 -33.40 -24.41 0.15
N GLN A 619 -32.20 -24.92 0.51
CA GLN A 619 -31.59 -24.62 1.80
C GLN A 619 -31.11 -23.16 1.85
N MET A 620 -30.45 -22.68 0.79
CA MET A 620 -29.97 -21.31 0.72
C MET A 620 -31.10 -20.28 0.68
N LYS A 621 -32.23 -20.57 0.02
CA LYS A 621 -33.44 -19.71 0.04
C LYS A 621 -33.99 -19.50 1.45
N LYS A 622 -33.82 -20.48 2.35
CA LYS A 622 -34.23 -20.38 3.77
C LYS A 622 -33.22 -19.62 4.62
N ASN A 623 -32.01 -19.38 4.11
CA ASN A 623 -30.98 -18.62 4.79
C ASN A 623 -30.96 -17.18 4.29
N GLN A 624 -31.49 -16.25 5.10
CA GLN A 624 -31.52 -14.83 4.75
C GLN A 624 -30.12 -14.27 4.42
N LYS A 625 -29.06 -14.78 5.05
CA LYS A 625 -27.68 -14.33 4.78
C LYS A 625 -27.22 -14.68 3.37
N ALA A 626 -27.67 -15.78 2.78
CA ALA A 626 -27.33 -16.12 1.40
C ALA A 626 -27.91 -15.10 0.40
N ALA A 627 -29.17 -14.69 0.60
CA ALA A 627 -29.80 -13.65 -0.23
C ALA A 627 -29.13 -12.28 -0.02
N GLU A 628 -28.78 -11.92 1.21
CA GLU A 628 -28.01 -10.69 1.51
C GLU A 628 -26.63 -10.71 0.84
N PHE A 629 -25.93 -11.86 0.86
CA PHE A 629 -24.63 -12.04 0.20
C PHE A 629 -24.69 -11.73 -1.29
N ILE A 630 -25.71 -12.25 -1.98
CA ILE A 630 -25.91 -12.03 -3.42
C ILE A 630 -26.28 -10.56 -3.70
N LYS A 631 -27.20 -9.98 -2.90
CA LYS A 631 -27.61 -8.58 -3.04
C LYS A 631 -26.44 -7.61 -2.88
N ASP A 632 -25.60 -7.82 -1.87
CA ASP A 632 -24.45 -6.97 -1.63
C ASP A 632 -23.42 -7.09 -2.77
N ALA A 633 -23.13 -8.30 -3.26
CA ALA A 633 -22.28 -8.49 -4.44
C ALA A 633 -22.85 -7.78 -5.69
N PHE A 634 -24.16 -7.84 -5.89
CA PHE A 634 -24.84 -7.18 -7.01
C PHE A 634 -24.73 -5.65 -6.91
N LYS A 635 -25.03 -5.09 -5.72
CA LYS A 635 -24.91 -3.67 -5.39
C LYS A 635 -23.49 -3.13 -5.53
N HIS A 636 -22.49 -3.97 -5.31
CA HIS A 636 -21.08 -3.61 -5.49
C HIS A 636 -20.57 -3.86 -6.92
N PHE A 637 -21.46 -4.02 -7.90
CA PHE A 637 -21.12 -4.17 -9.33
C PHE A 637 -20.23 -5.38 -9.66
N LYS A 638 -20.17 -6.39 -8.77
CA LYS A 638 -19.34 -7.59 -8.96
C LYS A 638 -19.91 -8.50 -10.03
N THR A 639 -19.07 -9.30 -10.65
CA THR A 639 -19.52 -10.37 -11.54
C THR A 639 -20.29 -11.42 -10.73
N ILE A 640 -21.42 -11.89 -11.26
CA ILE A 640 -22.27 -12.90 -10.63
C ILE A 640 -22.50 -14.03 -11.63
N GLY A 641 -22.10 -15.23 -11.27
CA GLY A 641 -22.37 -16.44 -12.02
C GLY A 641 -23.50 -17.24 -11.38
N ALA A 642 -24.33 -17.93 -12.15
CA ALA A 642 -25.25 -18.93 -11.60
C ALA A 642 -25.46 -20.12 -12.55
N ALA A 643 -25.53 -21.32 -11.99
CA ALA A 643 -25.84 -22.54 -12.75
C ALA A 643 -27.21 -23.11 -12.39
N ALA A 644 -27.96 -23.56 -13.39
CA ALA A 644 -29.24 -24.25 -13.27
C ALA A 644 -30.19 -23.58 -12.25
N GLU A 645 -30.58 -24.28 -11.17
CA GLU A 645 -31.47 -23.76 -10.12
C GLU A 645 -30.86 -22.61 -9.32
N GLY A 646 -29.54 -22.38 -9.39
CA GLY A 646 -28.88 -21.23 -8.79
C GLY A 646 -29.44 -19.89 -9.29
N GLY A 647 -29.95 -19.86 -10.53
CA GLY A 647 -30.69 -18.71 -11.06
C GLY A 647 -31.95 -18.38 -10.26
N GLU A 648 -32.62 -19.37 -9.68
CA GLU A 648 -33.78 -19.14 -8.81
C GLU A 648 -33.39 -18.45 -7.50
N LEU A 649 -32.18 -18.69 -7.00
CA LEU A 649 -31.68 -18.00 -5.81
C LEU A 649 -31.37 -16.54 -6.12
N LEU A 650 -30.86 -16.22 -7.32
CA LEU A 650 -30.72 -14.84 -7.79
C LEU A 650 -32.07 -14.12 -7.82
N VAL A 651 -33.10 -14.77 -8.38
CA VAL A 651 -34.47 -14.22 -8.42
C VAL A 651 -35.03 -14.02 -7.01
N ALA A 652 -34.80 -14.97 -6.10
CA ALA A 652 -35.20 -14.83 -4.69
C ALA A 652 -34.45 -13.67 -3.99
N ALA A 653 -33.23 -13.36 -4.42
CA ALA A 653 -32.47 -12.20 -4.01
C ALA A 653 -32.89 -10.89 -4.74
N GLY A 654 -33.90 -10.94 -5.62
CA GLY A 654 -34.43 -9.77 -6.34
C GLY A 654 -33.64 -9.39 -7.59
N ILE A 655 -32.80 -10.28 -8.12
CA ILE A 655 -31.95 -10.03 -9.29
C ILE A 655 -32.49 -10.81 -10.48
N GLN A 656 -32.56 -10.17 -11.65
CA GLN A 656 -32.99 -10.85 -12.88
C GLN A 656 -31.85 -11.72 -13.41
N ALA A 657 -32.10 -13.02 -13.56
CA ALA A 657 -31.11 -13.94 -14.09
C ALA A 657 -30.87 -13.68 -15.59
N GLY A 658 -29.63 -13.35 -15.97
CA GLY A 658 -29.16 -13.36 -17.36
C GLY A 658 -29.46 -12.11 -18.21
N SER A 659 -30.04 -11.05 -17.65
CA SER A 659 -30.30 -9.79 -18.37
C SER A 659 -29.41 -8.62 -17.93
N ASP A 660 -28.90 -8.64 -16.70
CA ASP A 660 -28.12 -7.55 -16.14
C ASP A 660 -26.64 -7.64 -16.51
N PRO A 661 -25.96 -6.50 -16.80
CA PRO A 661 -24.52 -6.48 -17.03
C PRO A 661 -23.73 -7.19 -15.93
N GLY A 662 -22.87 -8.14 -16.33
CA GLY A 662 -22.04 -8.93 -15.42
C GLY A 662 -22.72 -10.08 -14.70
N VAL A 663 -23.99 -10.37 -15.02
CA VAL A 663 -24.66 -11.60 -14.58
C VAL A 663 -24.56 -12.64 -15.68
N VAL A 664 -23.83 -13.73 -15.42
CA VAL A 664 -23.61 -14.82 -16.37
C VAL A 664 -24.34 -16.06 -15.83
N THR A 665 -25.09 -16.75 -16.69
CA THR A 665 -25.86 -17.93 -16.29
C THR A 665 -25.62 -19.11 -17.21
N VAL A 666 -25.67 -20.33 -16.68
CA VAL A 666 -25.62 -21.58 -17.44
C VAL A 666 -26.77 -22.49 -17.05
N HIS A 667 -27.43 -23.11 -18.04
CA HIS A 667 -28.60 -23.99 -17.80
C HIS A 667 -28.31 -25.47 -18.07
N ASP A 668 -27.40 -25.79 -19.01
CA ASP A 668 -27.00 -27.17 -19.31
C ASP A 668 -25.54 -27.39 -18.87
N ALA A 669 -25.26 -28.48 -18.15
CA ALA A 669 -23.92 -28.87 -17.74
C ALA A 669 -22.94 -29.00 -18.93
N LYS A 670 -23.44 -29.25 -20.15
CA LYS A 670 -22.62 -29.30 -21.37
C LYS A 670 -22.05 -27.94 -21.78
N GLU A 671 -22.65 -26.84 -21.31
CA GLU A 671 -22.25 -25.47 -21.63
C GLU A 671 -21.34 -24.85 -20.56
N VAL A 672 -20.97 -25.62 -19.51
CA VAL A 672 -20.17 -25.13 -18.37
C VAL A 672 -18.81 -24.56 -18.79
N LYS A 673 -18.23 -25.09 -19.86
CA LYS A 673 -16.98 -24.57 -20.41
C LYS A 673 -17.15 -23.14 -20.97
N ASP A 674 -18.12 -22.95 -21.86
CA ASP A 674 -18.42 -21.65 -22.47
C ASP A 674 -18.86 -20.64 -21.40
N PHE A 675 -19.59 -21.11 -20.39
CA PHE A 675 -19.92 -20.34 -19.20
C PHE A 675 -18.68 -19.88 -18.43
N SER A 676 -17.74 -20.78 -18.16
CA SER A 676 -16.53 -20.45 -17.39
C SER A 676 -15.66 -19.44 -18.12
N GLU A 677 -15.50 -19.59 -19.44
CA GLU A 677 -14.82 -18.60 -20.29
C GLU A 677 -15.50 -17.23 -20.23
N SER A 678 -16.84 -17.21 -20.32
CA SER A 678 -17.63 -15.97 -20.22
C SER A 678 -17.58 -15.33 -18.83
N PHE A 679 -17.60 -16.14 -17.77
CA PHE A 679 -17.53 -15.69 -16.39
C PHE A 679 -16.14 -15.11 -16.06
N ILE A 680 -15.07 -15.74 -16.54
CA ILE A 680 -13.69 -15.22 -16.43
C ILE A 680 -13.54 -13.90 -17.20
N ALA A 681 -14.09 -13.82 -18.41
CA ALA A 681 -14.08 -12.57 -19.19
C ALA A 681 -14.83 -11.45 -18.47
N ALA A 682 -16.01 -11.74 -17.90
CA ALA A 682 -16.78 -10.77 -17.11
C ALA A 682 -16.06 -10.38 -15.81
N LEU A 683 -15.37 -11.31 -15.14
CA LEU A 683 -14.52 -11.03 -13.97
C LEU A 683 -13.33 -10.12 -14.31
N ALA A 684 -12.73 -10.30 -15.49
CA ALA A 684 -11.61 -9.49 -15.95
C ALA A 684 -11.97 -7.99 -16.14
N GLU A 685 -13.26 -7.65 -16.28
CA GLU A 685 -13.73 -6.25 -16.34
C GLU A 685 -13.67 -5.51 -14.98
N HIS A 686 -13.30 -6.22 -13.90
CA HIS A 686 -13.30 -5.79 -12.50
C HIS A 686 -14.69 -5.50 -11.94
N ARG A 687 -15.48 -4.64 -12.61
CA ARG A 687 -16.84 -4.24 -12.23
C ARG A 687 -17.70 -3.89 -13.44
N HIS A 688 -19.01 -3.97 -13.28
CA HIS A 688 -20.01 -3.78 -14.34
C HIS A 688 -20.82 -2.50 -14.15
N TRP A 689 -20.20 -1.34 -14.38
CA TRP A 689 -20.77 -0.01 -14.08
C TRP A 689 -22.06 0.34 -14.82
N SER A 690 -22.36 -0.35 -15.93
CA SER A 690 -23.61 -0.18 -16.67
C SER A 690 -24.81 -0.88 -16.01
N ARG A 691 -24.60 -1.63 -14.92
CA ARG A 691 -25.65 -2.28 -14.15
C ARG A 691 -26.51 -1.25 -13.43
N GLN A 692 -27.83 -1.42 -13.53
CA GLN A 692 -28.79 -0.61 -12.79
C GLN A 692 -29.05 -1.25 -11.42
N LEU A 693 -28.98 -0.44 -10.36
CA LEU A 693 -29.15 -0.88 -8.96
C LEU A 693 -30.55 -0.63 -8.41
#